data_AF-A0A936JTY7-F1
#
_entry.id   AF-A0A936JTY7-F1
#
_cell.length_a   1.000
_cell.length_b   1.000
_cell.length_c   1.000
_cell.angle_alpha   90.00
_cell.angle_beta   90.00
_cell.angle_gamma   90.00
#
_symmetry.space_group_name_H-M   'P 1'
#
loop_
_entity.id
_entity.type
_entity.pdbx_description
1 polymer ?
#
loop_
_entity_poly.entity_id
_entity_poly.type
_entity_poly.pdbx_seq_one_letter_code
_entity_poly.pdbx_strand_id
1 'polypeptide(L)'
;MLLSRILFGAGLALALGLPSLSAIIDRNADGLSDVWVALYFPKGAVVAAGADTDGDGVPNLQESVAGTDPLYAASRFAAVPPQTDAAGNLVLRWRGAWGKRYLVESSTDLKTWTTLPELHIGRGQELSVIVRAAGAAPEARRYWRVAVADVDTDGDGMSNAEEIELGRDPTSGIGADGVMGTPRAYGAEFFVSPAGSDANPGTEDAPFLTLETARTAVRTRIAAGMPAGGIAVWLRGGVYERKATLLFGAADSGTSAQNSVDWRAWPGEEVRLVGGKRLPARAFTAATSASPIWERLDPAAWGRVLQYDLGAFLGLRAQATEAEQAAAYGTRKVRGWALNAAAPLELFIDTKPMPLARWPDATEHSMPVQDIRGDTFMLQGNPTPAVGGTFAKYGVRDGVSAFKRDGLVDGLQYYLRRYSFTDPKNGALNVVWFLTTAAGEGWDFSTKPNWLCWQAEPGVFTAIAANGAAGTPSALAPLRVNRGYAYTAAVPTLASFVYAGTRPERWLQATDAWVEGFWEAPWAQYSLPVAGVDPETHTLTLQQPPPNWGLSAQRPWYAFNLLEEITQPGEWYLDRASGLLYLWPPEGFGPDSEVVVSTTSMIFELSGAQFVSFRDLVLEDTRGHLFTAWWAKGVALRNLTLRNCGQSGATVQGEELVVSRCTVRDTGSSGLTMSGGDRKTLTHSANVLENCEVQGAGRLQISSGVAVDLDGCGHLIRNNHIHDTPSVGVFLRGSEHRIELNDLHDIGLRSGDCGAIYACEDWGARGNVIRRNFIHDIRSELGHTDLHGIYMDETVAGIRSEDNVIYRATGEGFRVNGGRDNIMRRNLVARCGAIIWASDWGRQQFANGATASLQRRQQNLIALGYKQEPWLSRYPECAEIPNTWNALIAADAKWLYPEGCELADNVFFGNTKGYTGYSYPAGIDVIATYYADSSGNLRDQDPLFVDEAAGDLRLQPASPAFSIPGWTPFPFDRIGVRE
;
A
#
# COMPACT_ATOMS: atom_id res chain seq x y z
N MET A 1 -4.54 54.81 24.41
CA MET A 1 -3.55 54.99 25.50
C MET A 1 -3.45 53.66 26.23
N LEU A 2 -2.35 52.91 26.34
CA LEU A 2 -0.94 53.10 26.04
C LEU A 2 -0.32 51.69 25.78
N LEU A 3 0.52 51.61 24.74
CA LEU A 3 1.72 50.77 24.51
C LEU A 3 1.81 49.32 25.06
N SER A 4 1.85 48.30 24.18
CA SER A 4 3.04 47.74 23.49
C SER A 4 3.81 46.70 24.31
N ARG A 5 3.85 45.45 23.83
CA ARG A 5 5.07 44.60 23.77
C ARG A 5 4.87 43.44 22.80
N ILE A 6 5.35 43.71 21.58
CA ILE A 6 5.67 42.76 20.52
C ILE A 6 6.93 41.99 20.95
N LEU A 7 6.92 40.66 20.83
CA LEU A 7 8.10 39.82 20.65
C LEU A 7 7.81 38.82 19.51
N PHE A 8 7.66 39.34 18.30
CA PHE A 8 7.97 38.59 17.08
C PHE A 8 9.47 38.77 16.83
N GLY A 9 10.20 37.67 16.75
CA GLY A 9 11.66 37.70 16.76
C GLY A 9 12.35 36.56 16.00
N ALA A 10 11.73 36.06 14.93
CA ALA A 10 12.43 35.35 13.85
C ALA A 10 12.01 36.04 12.54
N GLY A 11 12.80 37.02 12.10
CA GLY A 11 12.59 37.68 10.81
C GLY A 11 13.15 36.78 9.72
N LEU A 12 12.28 36.29 8.83
CA LEU A 12 12.66 35.52 7.66
C LEU A 12 13.09 36.49 6.56
N ALA A 13 14.28 36.31 5.99
CA ALA A 13 14.65 36.87 4.71
C ALA A 13 14.99 35.69 3.79
N LEU A 14 14.06 35.33 2.91
CA LEU A 14 14.29 34.33 1.89
C LEU A 14 14.98 35.05 0.71
N ALA A 15 16.25 34.73 0.48
CA ALA A 15 16.98 35.18 -0.70
C ALA A 15 17.58 33.95 -1.38
N LEU A 16 17.11 33.65 -2.59
CA LEU A 16 17.77 32.71 -3.51
C LEU A 16 19.19 33.23 -3.74
N GLY A 17 20.20 32.50 -3.26
CA GLY A 17 21.60 32.83 -3.49
C GLY A 17 22.13 32.05 -4.68
N LEU A 18 22.72 32.73 -5.67
CA LEU A 18 23.69 32.14 -6.59
C LEU A 18 25.08 32.18 -5.93
N PRO A 19 26.02 31.25 -6.23
CA PRO A 19 26.02 30.30 -7.35
C PRO A 19 26.28 28.83 -6.95
N SER A 20 25.38 27.92 -7.30
CA SER A 20 25.76 26.58 -7.76
C SER A 20 25.59 26.57 -9.27
N LEU A 21 26.53 25.97 -10.01
CA LEU A 21 26.47 25.81 -11.46
C LEU A 21 25.17 25.09 -11.84
N SER A 22 24.14 25.83 -12.24
CA SER A 22 22.94 25.26 -12.84
C SER A 22 23.33 24.77 -14.24
N ALA A 23 23.40 23.46 -14.43
CA ALA A 23 23.44 22.89 -15.76
C ALA A 23 22.05 23.10 -16.37
N ILE A 24 21.89 24.11 -17.24
CA ILE A 24 20.66 24.33 -18.00
C ILE A 24 21.02 24.42 -19.47
N ILE A 25 20.12 23.94 -20.33
CA ILE A 25 20.21 24.24 -21.75
C ILE A 25 19.83 25.71 -21.94
N ASP A 26 20.82 26.57 -22.20
CA ASP A 26 20.62 27.98 -22.53
C ASP A 26 21.36 28.30 -23.84
N ARG A 27 20.74 27.98 -24.99
CA ARG A 27 21.36 28.12 -26.32
C ARG A 27 21.36 29.54 -26.82
N ASN A 28 20.41 30.36 -26.37
CA ASN A 28 20.29 31.76 -26.77
C ASN A 28 21.04 32.70 -25.81
N ALA A 29 21.62 32.16 -24.73
CA ALA A 29 22.41 32.86 -23.71
C ALA A 29 21.62 33.99 -23.01
N ASP A 30 20.31 33.79 -22.81
CA ASP A 30 19.44 34.74 -22.13
C ASP A 30 19.32 34.50 -20.61
N GLY A 31 19.95 33.43 -20.11
CA GLY A 31 19.97 33.02 -18.72
C GLY A 31 18.80 32.12 -18.29
N LEU A 32 17.87 31.80 -19.19
CA LEU A 32 16.76 30.89 -18.95
C LEU A 32 17.04 29.51 -19.57
N SER A 33 16.48 28.47 -18.97
CA SER A 33 16.46 27.15 -19.61
C SER A 33 15.54 27.18 -20.83
N ASP A 34 16.05 26.84 -22.01
CA ASP A 34 15.29 26.66 -23.25
C ASP A 34 14.20 25.59 -23.09
N VAL A 35 14.46 24.56 -22.29
CA VAL A 35 13.48 23.51 -21.98
C VAL A 35 12.37 24.08 -21.13
N TRP A 36 12.70 24.83 -20.07
CA TRP A 36 11.73 25.52 -19.23
C TRP A 36 10.91 26.53 -20.04
N VAL A 37 11.55 27.39 -20.84
CA VAL A 37 10.84 28.36 -21.69
C VAL A 37 9.86 27.65 -22.60
N ALA A 38 10.26 26.55 -23.24
CA ALA A 38 9.41 25.85 -24.17
C ALA A 38 8.38 24.91 -23.50
N LEU A 39 8.45 24.71 -22.17
CA LEU A 39 7.37 24.11 -21.37
C LEU A 39 6.26 25.13 -21.11
N TYR A 40 6.60 26.37 -20.75
CA TYR A 40 5.62 27.35 -20.29
C TYR A 40 5.16 28.33 -21.37
N PHE A 41 5.96 28.57 -22.41
CA PHE A 41 5.67 29.58 -23.42
C PHE A 41 5.48 29.00 -24.82
N PRO A 42 4.62 29.62 -25.66
CA PRO A 42 4.46 29.23 -27.06
C PRO A 42 5.78 29.29 -27.83
N LYS A 43 5.89 28.43 -28.85
CA LYS A 43 7.07 28.36 -29.71
C LYS A 43 7.40 29.73 -30.32
N GLY A 44 8.60 30.24 -30.03
CA GLY A 44 9.11 31.52 -30.55
C GLY A 44 8.81 32.75 -29.67
N ALA A 45 8.26 32.56 -28.46
CA ALA A 45 8.13 33.62 -27.48
C ALA A 45 9.50 34.18 -27.06
N VAL A 46 9.58 35.50 -26.88
CA VAL A 46 10.75 36.17 -26.28
C VAL A 46 10.44 36.39 -24.80
N VAL A 47 11.09 35.62 -23.93
CA VAL A 47 10.87 35.67 -22.48
C VAL A 47 12.02 36.43 -21.83
N ALA A 48 11.70 37.49 -21.09
CA ALA A 48 12.72 38.27 -20.40
C ALA A 48 13.02 37.64 -19.03
N ALA A 49 14.28 37.29 -18.76
CA ALA A 49 14.71 36.67 -17.51
C ALA A 49 14.39 37.52 -16.25
N GLY A 50 14.38 38.84 -16.39
CA GLY A 50 14.03 39.77 -15.30
C GLY A 50 12.56 40.15 -15.22
N ALA A 51 11.70 39.66 -16.12
CA ALA A 51 10.26 39.89 -16.02
C ALA A 51 9.65 38.97 -14.96
N ASP A 52 8.54 39.43 -14.38
CA ASP A 52 7.68 38.69 -13.46
C ASP A 52 6.35 38.53 -14.20
N THR A 53 6.17 37.38 -14.85
CA THR A 53 5.17 37.23 -15.90
C THR A 53 3.76 37.05 -15.32
N ASP A 54 3.64 36.42 -14.15
CA ASP A 54 2.37 36.21 -13.45
C ASP A 54 2.11 37.24 -12.33
N GLY A 55 3.08 38.10 -12.02
CA GLY A 55 2.95 39.21 -11.08
C GLY A 55 3.03 38.80 -9.61
N ASP A 56 3.64 37.65 -9.31
CA ASP A 56 3.75 37.12 -7.96
C ASP A 56 4.94 37.69 -7.15
N GLY A 57 5.79 38.47 -7.81
CA GLY A 57 6.99 39.10 -7.27
C GLY A 57 8.28 38.30 -7.48
N VAL A 58 8.22 37.15 -8.15
CA VAL A 58 9.36 36.30 -8.48
C VAL A 58 9.71 36.48 -9.97
N PRO A 59 10.95 36.88 -10.32
CA PRO A 59 11.34 36.98 -11.72
C PRO A 59 11.47 35.61 -12.39
N ASN A 60 11.15 35.53 -13.69
CA ASN A 60 11.26 34.35 -14.55
C ASN A 60 12.58 33.59 -14.39
N LEU A 61 13.71 34.29 -14.17
CA LEU A 61 15.01 33.66 -13.91
C LEU A 61 14.99 32.80 -12.63
N GLN A 62 14.43 33.33 -11.55
CA GLN A 62 14.33 32.60 -10.29
C GLN A 62 13.37 31.42 -10.41
N GLU A 63 12.29 31.60 -11.18
CA GLU A 63 11.33 30.54 -11.44
C GLU A 63 11.91 29.43 -12.31
N SER A 64 12.66 29.77 -13.35
CA SER A 64 13.37 28.82 -14.21
C SER A 64 14.36 27.97 -13.42
N VAL A 65 15.11 28.60 -12.51
CA VAL A 65 15.99 27.89 -11.57
C VAL A 65 15.17 27.01 -10.61
N ALA A 66 14.07 27.53 -10.05
CA ALA A 66 13.24 26.80 -9.10
C ALA A 66 12.40 25.68 -9.73
N GLY A 67 12.23 25.67 -11.06
CA GLY A 67 11.29 24.80 -11.75
C GLY A 67 9.84 25.16 -11.45
N THR A 68 9.55 26.44 -11.17
CA THR A 68 8.19 26.95 -10.95
C THR A 68 7.60 27.52 -12.24
N ASP A 69 6.29 27.78 -12.23
CA ASP A 69 5.54 28.16 -13.43
C ASP A 69 5.37 29.68 -13.48
N PRO A 70 5.98 30.36 -14.47
CA PRO A 70 5.99 31.81 -14.57
C PRO A 70 4.65 32.40 -15.00
N LEU A 71 3.66 31.57 -15.32
CA LEU A 71 2.34 31.98 -15.74
C LEU A 71 1.28 31.79 -14.64
N TYR A 72 1.67 31.28 -13.47
CA TYR A 72 0.73 30.95 -12.40
C TYR A 72 1.23 31.39 -11.03
N ALA A 73 0.74 32.54 -10.55
CA ALA A 73 1.20 33.21 -9.33
C ALA A 73 1.09 32.39 -8.01
N ALA A 74 0.44 31.23 -8.02
CA ALA A 74 0.43 30.29 -6.90
C ALA A 74 1.53 29.21 -7.00
N SER A 75 2.03 28.93 -8.20
CA SER A 75 3.22 28.12 -8.47
C SER A 75 4.46 28.95 -8.19
N ARG A 76 4.72 29.17 -6.91
CA ARG A 76 5.89 29.90 -6.46
C ARG A 76 6.69 29.07 -5.49
N PHE A 77 8.00 29.27 -5.50
CA PHE A 77 8.89 28.63 -4.55
C PHE A 77 8.78 29.33 -3.19
N ALA A 78 7.69 29.05 -2.48
CA ALA A 78 7.41 29.56 -1.16
C ALA A 78 7.49 28.43 -0.14
N ALA A 79 8.49 28.47 0.74
CA ALA A 79 8.43 27.66 1.95
C ALA A 79 7.21 28.08 2.78
N VAL A 80 6.43 27.11 3.26
CA VAL A 80 5.39 27.39 4.26
C VAL A 80 6.08 28.00 5.49
N PRO A 81 5.52 29.04 6.14
CA PRO A 81 6.10 29.58 7.35
C PRO A 81 6.46 28.44 8.32
N PRO A 82 7.65 28.45 8.96
CA PRO A 82 8.10 27.35 9.79
C PRO A 82 7.03 26.95 10.80
N GLN A 83 6.56 25.71 10.69
CA GLN A 83 5.55 25.19 11.60
C GLN A 83 6.21 24.36 12.68
N THR A 84 5.57 24.34 13.84
CA THR A 84 5.93 23.37 14.88
C THR A 84 5.17 22.10 14.58
N ASP A 85 5.85 20.97 14.39
CA ASP A 85 5.16 19.69 14.22
C ASP A 85 4.52 19.21 15.53
N ALA A 86 3.78 18.09 15.48
CA ALA A 86 3.10 17.53 16.65
C ALA A 86 4.07 17.15 17.79
N ALA A 87 5.35 16.94 17.48
CA ALA A 87 6.40 16.64 18.45
C ALA A 87 7.08 17.89 19.02
N GLY A 88 6.78 19.09 18.52
CA GLY A 88 7.39 20.34 18.96
C GLY A 88 8.60 20.80 18.14
N ASN A 89 8.93 20.15 17.01
CA ASN A 89 10.08 20.49 16.18
C ASN A 89 9.78 21.65 15.24
N LEU A 90 10.76 22.51 14.96
CA LEU A 90 10.67 23.52 13.91
C LEU A 90 10.98 22.88 12.54
N VAL A 91 10.00 22.91 11.64
CA VAL A 91 10.09 22.24 10.34
C VAL A 91 9.96 23.24 9.19
N LEU A 92 10.86 23.16 8.21
CA LEU A 92 10.70 23.78 6.90
C LEU A 92 9.93 22.85 5.98
N ARG A 93 8.94 23.37 5.26
CA ARG A 93 8.14 22.59 4.28
C ARG A 93 8.08 23.32 2.95
N TRP A 94 8.27 22.60 1.86
CA TRP A 94 8.11 23.12 0.49
C TRP A 94 7.74 21.97 -0.46
N ARG A 95 7.26 22.30 -1.67
CA ARG A 95 7.02 21.29 -2.71
C ARG A 95 8.28 21.09 -3.55
N GLY A 96 8.77 19.86 -3.64
CA GLY A 96 9.92 19.52 -4.48
C GLY A 96 9.50 19.25 -5.92
N ALA A 97 9.89 20.12 -6.86
CA ALA A 97 9.72 19.88 -8.31
C ALA A 97 10.56 18.68 -8.78
N TRP A 98 10.01 17.86 -9.70
CA TRP A 98 10.67 16.66 -10.22
C TRP A 98 12.06 16.96 -10.79
N GLY A 99 13.05 16.14 -10.43
CA GLY A 99 14.44 16.25 -10.92
C GLY A 99 15.24 17.41 -10.34
N LYS A 100 14.59 18.38 -9.70
CA LYS A 100 15.25 19.45 -8.95
C LYS A 100 15.78 18.90 -7.63
N ARG A 101 16.96 19.36 -7.22
CA ARG A 101 17.53 19.03 -5.91
C ARG A 101 17.57 20.25 -5.02
N TYR A 102 17.51 20.04 -3.72
CA TYR A 102 17.39 21.08 -2.72
C TYR A 102 18.40 20.86 -1.60
N LEU A 103 19.11 21.91 -1.25
CA LEU A 103 19.94 21.98 -0.05
C LEU A 103 19.31 22.95 0.94
N VAL A 104 19.34 22.59 2.21
CA VAL A 104 18.97 23.52 3.28
C VAL A 104 20.23 24.19 3.78
N GLU A 105 20.23 25.52 3.80
CA GLU A 105 21.34 26.31 4.32
C GLU A 105 20.90 27.11 5.53
N SER A 106 21.81 27.28 6.49
CA SER A 106 21.59 28.13 7.66
C SER A 106 22.61 29.24 7.76
N SER A 107 22.20 30.37 8.34
CA SER A 107 23.05 31.53 8.57
C SER A 107 22.75 32.14 9.93
N THR A 108 23.74 32.78 10.54
CA THR A 108 23.55 33.57 11.77
C THR A 108 23.52 35.08 11.50
N ASP A 109 23.89 35.52 10.29
CA ASP A 109 24.08 36.93 9.94
C ASP A 109 23.51 37.33 8.56
N LEU A 110 22.83 36.40 7.87
CA LEU A 110 22.32 36.51 6.49
C LEU A 110 23.41 36.70 5.41
N LYS A 111 24.69 36.64 5.76
CA LYS A 111 25.82 36.85 4.84
C LYS A 111 26.58 35.56 4.60
N THR A 112 26.92 34.86 5.68
CA THR A 112 27.61 33.57 5.62
C THR A 112 26.60 32.46 5.77
N TRP A 113 26.48 31.62 4.74
CA TRP A 113 25.57 30.48 4.69
C TRP A 113 26.37 29.18 4.86
N THR A 114 25.82 28.25 5.62
CA THR A 114 26.37 26.91 5.84
C THR A 114 25.34 25.89 5.42
N THR A 115 25.69 25.05 4.45
CA THR A 115 24.85 23.96 3.94
C THR A 115 24.74 22.84 4.96
N LEU A 116 23.52 22.37 5.20
CA LEU A 116 23.27 21.14 5.94
C LEU A 116 23.67 19.92 5.07
N PRO A 117 24.11 18.82 5.69
CA PRO A 117 24.70 17.69 4.95
C PRO A 117 23.68 16.91 4.10
N GLU A 118 22.38 17.11 4.33
CA GLU A 118 21.33 16.37 3.65
C GLU A 118 20.91 17.06 2.35
N LEU A 119 20.87 16.27 1.28
CA LEU A 119 20.38 16.66 -0.04
C LEU A 119 18.96 16.13 -0.19
N HIS A 120 18.02 17.00 -0.54
CA HIS A 120 16.62 16.63 -0.73
C HIS A 120 16.27 16.64 -2.21
N ILE A 121 15.66 15.57 -2.69
CA ILE A 121 15.36 15.38 -4.11
C ILE A 121 13.88 15.66 -4.34
N GLY A 122 13.55 16.51 -5.31
CA GLY A 122 12.17 16.75 -5.73
C GLY A 122 11.65 15.67 -6.68
N ARG A 123 10.44 15.22 -6.39
CA ARG A 123 9.67 14.11 -6.97
C ARG A 123 8.17 14.49 -7.00
N GLY A 124 7.86 15.78 -7.07
CA GLY A 124 6.50 16.33 -7.00
C GLY A 124 5.86 16.35 -5.61
N GLN A 125 6.55 15.83 -4.59
CA GLN A 125 6.12 15.65 -3.21
C GLN A 125 6.34 16.90 -2.34
N GLU A 126 5.71 16.94 -1.16
CA GLU A 126 6.09 17.88 -0.11
C GLU A 126 7.37 17.37 0.59
N LEU A 127 8.40 18.20 0.60
CA LEU A 127 9.62 17.99 1.37
C LEU A 127 9.50 18.69 2.73
N SER A 128 9.92 18.00 3.78
CA SER A 128 9.89 18.49 5.16
C SER A 128 11.23 18.27 5.84
N VAL A 129 11.82 19.32 6.41
CA VAL A 129 13.13 19.26 7.09
C VAL A 129 13.05 19.83 8.49
N ILE A 130 13.39 19.01 9.48
CA ILE A 130 13.54 19.47 10.86
C ILE A 130 14.81 20.30 10.95
N VAL A 131 14.65 21.63 11.05
CA VAL A 131 15.77 22.56 11.20
C VAL A 131 16.11 22.86 12.66
N ARG A 132 15.22 22.49 13.59
CA ARG A 132 15.47 22.53 15.03
C ARG A 132 14.56 21.55 15.77
N ALA A 133 15.15 20.60 16.49
CA ALA A 133 14.40 19.64 17.30
C ALA A 133 13.71 20.30 18.52
N ALA A 134 12.63 19.69 18.98
CA ALA A 134 11.92 20.06 20.19
C ALA A 134 12.88 20.03 21.40
N GLY A 135 12.83 21.07 22.24
CA GLY A 135 13.67 21.16 23.44
C GLY A 135 15.14 21.53 23.20
N ALA A 136 15.56 21.81 21.95
CA ALA A 136 16.90 22.32 21.66
C ALA A 136 17.19 23.63 22.43
N ALA A 137 18.47 23.85 22.78
CA ALA A 137 18.89 25.04 23.54
C ALA A 137 18.46 26.35 22.86
N PRO A 138 18.16 27.42 23.62
CA PRO A 138 17.85 28.72 23.04
C PRO A 138 19.05 29.27 22.27
N GLU A 139 18.84 29.65 21.01
CA GLU A 139 19.85 30.30 20.17
C GLU A 139 19.49 31.77 19.95
N ALA A 140 20.48 32.65 19.86
CA ALA A 140 20.26 34.10 19.83
C ALA A 140 19.49 34.57 18.59
N ARG A 141 19.79 33.99 17.40
CA ARG A 141 19.11 34.15 16.10
C ARG A 141 19.76 33.24 15.06
N ARG A 142 18.94 32.55 14.26
CA ARG A 142 19.37 31.76 13.10
C ARG A 142 18.37 31.95 11.97
N TYR A 143 18.87 31.92 10.74
CA TYR A 143 18.13 32.05 9.50
C TYR A 143 18.31 30.78 8.68
N TRP A 144 17.30 30.41 7.90
CA TRP A 144 17.35 29.25 7.02
C TRP A 144 16.84 29.63 5.64
N ARG A 145 17.38 28.99 4.60
CA ARG A 145 16.85 29.03 3.25
C ARG A 145 16.98 27.65 2.60
N VAL A 146 16.14 27.43 1.60
CA VAL A 146 16.26 26.29 0.69
C VAL A 146 16.88 26.80 -0.60
N ALA A 147 17.97 26.17 -1.04
CA ALA A 147 18.67 26.48 -2.29
C ALA A 147 18.46 25.33 -3.27
N VAL A 148 18.20 25.65 -4.54
CA VAL A 148 18.13 24.65 -5.61
C VAL A 148 19.54 24.31 -6.07
N ALA A 149 19.82 23.02 -6.15
CA ALA A 149 21.14 22.44 -6.40
C ALA A 149 21.08 21.47 -7.58
N ASP A 150 20.57 21.94 -8.72
CA ASP A 150 20.47 21.14 -9.96
C ASP A 150 21.79 20.46 -10.31
N VAL A 151 21.69 19.27 -10.88
CA VAL A 151 22.82 18.49 -11.33
C VAL A 151 22.59 17.99 -12.74
N ASP A 152 23.69 17.75 -13.42
CA ASP A 152 23.80 16.98 -14.65
C ASP A 152 24.53 15.69 -14.26
N THR A 153 23.78 14.58 -14.18
CA THR A 153 24.30 13.34 -13.59
C THR A 153 25.18 12.55 -14.56
N ASP A 154 24.95 12.66 -15.87
CA ASP A 154 25.72 11.95 -16.88
C ASP A 154 26.72 12.84 -17.65
N GLY A 155 26.70 14.14 -17.39
CA GLY A 155 27.63 15.12 -17.94
C GLY A 155 27.31 15.53 -19.37
N ASP A 156 26.08 15.34 -19.85
CA ASP A 156 25.69 15.63 -21.23
C ASP A 156 25.35 17.11 -21.50
N GLY A 157 25.32 17.93 -20.45
CA GLY A 157 25.01 19.35 -20.49
C GLY A 157 23.55 19.71 -20.19
N MET A 158 22.70 18.73 -19.86
CA MET A 158 21.33 18.92 -19.41
C MET A 158 21.22 18.71 -17.89
N SER A 159 20.35 19.46 -17.20
CA SER A 159 20.01 19.05 -15.83
C SER A 159 19.12 17.82 -15.85
N ASN A 160 19.21 17.01 -14.79
CA ASN A 160 18.28 15.91 -14.54
C ASN A 160 16.81 16.36 -14.69
N ALA A 161 16.45 17.54 -14.16
CA ALA A 161 15.12 18.10 -14.27
C ALA A 161 14.67 18.33 -15.73
N GLU A 162 15.54 18.88 -16.58
CA GLU A 162 15.25 19.07 -18.01
C GLU A 162 15.10 17.73 -18.75
N GLU A 163 15.94 16.76 -18.41
CA GLU A 163 15.86 15.41 -18.97
C GLU A 163 14.55 14.73 -18.60
N ILE A 164 14.14 14.80 -17.33
CA ILE A 164 12.88 14.24 -16.83
C ILE A 164 11.68 14.87 -17.53
N GLU A 165 11.69 16.20 -17.70
CA GLU A 165 10.63 16.92 -18.42
C GLU A 165 10.51 16.51 -19.88
N LEU A 166 11.66 16.21 -20.51
CA LEU A 166 11.75 15.67 -21.86
C LEU A 166 11.52 14.15 -21.94
N GLY A 167 11.32 13.48 -20.79
CA GLY A 167 11.07 12.04 -20.71
C GLY A 167 12.30 11.17 -20.94
N ARG A 168 13.50 11.69 -20.66
CA ARG A 168 14.79 10.99 -20.73
C ARG A 168 15.20 10.43 -19.35
N ASP A 169 16.14 9.49 -19.34
CA ASP A 169 16.74 8.92 -18.13
C ASP A 169 18.01 9.74 -17.80
N PRO A 170 18.03 10.46 -16.66
CA PRO A 170 19.16 11.32 -16.28
C PRO A 170 20.50 10.62 -16.03
N THR A 171 20.52 9.30 -16.14
CA THR A 171 21.72 8.49 -15.90
C THR A 171 22.23 7.80 -17.16
N SER A 172 21.66 8.12 -18.31
CA SER A 172 22.05 7.58 -19.60
C SER A 172 22.30 8.71 -20.59
N GLY A 173 23.58 8.96 -20.87
CA GLY A 173 23.98 9.97 -21.85
C GLY A 173 23.31 9.76 -23.20
N ILE A 174 23.20 10.85 -23.96
CA ILE A 174 22.56 10.89 -25.28
C ILE A 174 23.03 9.71 -26.17
N GLY A 175 22.12 8.76 -26.43
CA GLY A 175 22.25 7.80 -27.52
C GLY A 175 22.39 8.50 -28.89
N ALA A 176 22.71 7.74 -29.94
CA ALA A 176 23.20 8.18 -31.27
C ALA A 176 22.30 9.15 -32.09
N ASP A 177 21.28 9.72 -31.48
CA ASP A 177 20.20 10.50 -32.09
C ASP A 177 20.37 12.01 -31.88
N GLY A 178 21.34 12.44 -31.05
CA GLY A 178 22.06 13.72 -31.19
C GLY A 178 21.28 15.05 -31.14
N VAL A 179 20.00 15.10 -30.74
CA VAL A 179 19.28 16.38 -30.57
C VAL A 179 18.93 16.58 -29.10
N MET A 180 19.73 17.41 -28.42
CA MET A 180 19.40 17.98 -27.10
C MET A 180 18.16 18.89 -27.18
N GLY A 181 17.35 18.98 -26.13
CA GLY A 181 16.58 20.18 -25.80
C GLY A 181 15.59 20.76 -26.82
N THR A 182 14.65 20.00 -27.37
CA THR A 182 13.43 20.60 -27.95
C THR A 182 12.19 19.86 -27.45
N PRO A 183 11.27 20.52 -26.73
CA PRO A 183 10.00 19.89 -26.39
C PRO A 183 9.20 19.59 -27.65
N ARG A 184 8.32 18.60 -27.55
CA ARG A 184 7.50 18.13 -28.65
C ARG A 184 6.59 19.24 -29.16
N ALA A 185 6.72 19.60 -30.43
CA ALA A 185 5.75 20.46 -31.11
C ALA A 185 4.54 19.62 -31.56
N TYR A 186 3.36 19.93 -31.03
CA TYR A 186 2.11 19.31 -31.47
C TYR A 186 1.61 19.94 -32.77
N GLY A 187 1.00 19.13 -33.63
CA GLY A 187 0.42 19.63 -34.89
C GLY A 187 -1.05 20.02 -34.78
N ALA A 188 -1.68 19.81 -33.62
CA ALA A 188 -2.95 20.40 -33.23
C ALA A 188 -3.08 20.45 -31.70
N GLU A 189 -3.79 21.44 -31.19
CA GLU A 189 -3.96 21.68 -29.76
C GLU A 189 -5.40 22.09 -29.46
N PHE A 190 -5.94 21.59 -28.34
CA PHE A 190 -7.27 21.93 -27.84
C PHE A 190 -7.19 22.26 -26.35
N PHE A 191 -8.01 23.20 -25.89
CA PHE A 191 -7.98 23.71 -24.53
C PHE A 191 -9.33 23.51 -23.84
N VAL A 192 -9.30 23.12 -22.56
CA VAL A 192 -10.47 22.89 -21.72
C VAL A 192 -10.29 23.63 -20.40
N SER A 193 -11.30 24.34 -19.91
CA SER A 193 -11.25 25.10 -18.65
C SER A 193 -12.58 25.02 -17.90
N PRO A 194 -12.59 25.00 -16.56
CA PRO A 194 -13.83 25.10 -15.77
C PRO A 194 -14.57 26.43 -15.97
N ALA A 195 -13.88 27.47 -16.47
CA ALA A 195 -14.46 28.76 -16.84
C ALA A 195 -14.79 28.87 -18.34
N GLY A 196 -14.57 27.81 -19.12
CA GLY A 196 -14.79 27.77 -20.56
C GLY A 196 -16.27 27.66 -20.95
N SER A 197 -16.51 27.41 -22.24
CA SER A 197 -17.84 27.17 -22.79
C SER A 197 -17.75 26.12 -23.90
N ASP A 198 -18.68 25.17 -23.94
CA ASP A 198 -18.75 24.18 -25.03
C ASP A 198 -19.20 24.77 -26.37
N ALA A 199 -19.60 26.05 -26.39
CA ALA A 199 -19.82 26.79 -27.63
C ALA A 199 -18.53 27.42 -28.20
N ASN A 200 -17.43 27.42 -27.42
CA ASN A 200 -16.15 27.95 -27.85
C ASN A 200 -15.45 27.01 -28.84
N PRO A 201 -14.48 27.49 -29.65
CA PRO A 201 -13.73 26.67 -30.59
C PRO A 201 -12.67 25.76 -29.93
N GLY A 202 -12.39 25.91 -28.63
CA GLY A 202 -11.37 25.12 -27.93
C GLY A 202 -9.95 25.63 -28.12
N THR A 203 -9.79 26.92 -28.42
CA THR A 203 -8.48 27.62 -28.46
C THR A 203 -8.09 28.05 -27.05
N GLU A 204 -6.83 28.45 -26.85
CA GLU A 204 -6.33 28.93 -25.55
C GLU A 204 -7.18 30.10 -25.00
N ASP A 205 -7.45 31.12 -25.83
CA ASP A 205 -8.27 32.29 -25.46
C ASP A 205 -9.77 31.97 -25.30
N ALA A 206 -10.23 30.84 -25.84
CA ALA A 206 -11.63 30.45 -25.86
C ALA A 206 -11.73 28.91 -25.68
N PRO A 207 -11.48 28.41 -24.47
CA PRO A 207 -11.41 26.97 -24.19
C PRO A 207 -12.81 26.35 -24.11
N PHE A 208 -12.89 25.05 -24.38
CA PHE A 208 -14.07 24.24 -24.11
C PHE A 208 -14.37 24.20 -22.60
N LEU A 209 -15.62 23.92 -22.23
CA LEU A 209 -15.99 23.69 -20.83
C LEU A 209 -15.75 22.23 -20.42
N THR A 210 -16.05 21.29 -21.33
CA THR A 210 -16.08 19.85 -21.01
C THR A 210 -15.06 19.04 -21.81
N LEU A 211 -14.58 17.97 -21.16
CA LEU A 211 -13.68 17.00 -21.78
C LEU A 211 -14.40 16.23 -22.90
N GLU A 212 -15.71 16.04 -22.81
CA GLU A 212 -16.55 15.42 -23.84
C GLU A 212 -16.51 16.17 -25.16
N THR A 213 -16.60 17.50 -25.10
CA THR A 213 -16.52 18.37 -26.29
C THR A 213 -15.12 18.34 -26.87
N ALA A 214 -14.09 18.44 -26.03
CA ALA A 214 -12.69 18.33 -26.46
C ALA A 214 -12.40 16.98 -27.15
N ARG A 215 -12.86 15.86 -26.58
CA ARG A 215 -12.71 14.52 -27.18
C ARG A 215 -13.39 14.46 -28.55
N THR A 216 -14.57 15.08 -28.68
CA THR A 216 -15.28 15.14 -29.96
C THR A 216 -14.47 15.93 -31.00
N ALA A 217 -13.88 17.05 -30.63
CA ALA A 217 -13.00 17.83 -31.50
C ALA A 217 -11.73 17.06 -31.91
N VAL A 218 -11.11 16.33 -30.97
CA VAL A 218 -9.98 15.43 -31.23
C VAL A 218 -10.36 14.38 -32.27
N ARG A 219 -11.50 13.69 -32.09
CA ARG A 219 -11.99 12.68 -33.06
C ARG A 219 -12.20 13.29 -34.44
N THR A 220 -12.78 14.47 -34.52
CA THR A 220 -12.95 15.19 -35.79
C THR A 220 -11.59 15.51 -36.43
N ARG A 221 -10.60 15.94 -35.64
CA ARG A 221 -9.24 16.21 -36.12
C ARG A 221 -8.55 14.94 -36.62
N ILE A 222 -8.69 13.82 -35.91
CA ILE A 222 -8.12 12.51 -36.30
C ILE A 222 -8.77 12.00 -37.58
N ALA A 223 -10.10 12.12 -37.71
CA ALA A 223 -10.82 11.73 -38.92
C ALA A 223 -10.40 12.55 -40.15
N ALA A 224 -9.96 13.79 -39.95
CA ALA A 224 -9.35 14.62 -40.99
C ALA A 224 -7.86 14.29 -41.28
N GLY A 225 -7.26 13.35 -40.54
CA GLY A 225 -5.89 12.85 -40.69
C GLY A 225 -4.97 13.26 -39.54
N MET A 226 -4.26 12.32 -38.91
CA MET A 226 -3.38 12.60 -37.76
C MET A 226 -2.30 13.66 -38.10
N PRO A 227 -2.23 14.79 -37.38
CA PRO A 227 -1.15 15.77 -37.56
C PRO A 227 0.22 15.18 -37.20
N ALA A 228 1.27 15.68 -37.87
CA ALA A 228 2.64 15.45 -37.43
C ALA A 228 2.85 16.04 -36.03
N GLY A 229 3.49 15.28 -35.14
CA GLY A 229 3.63 15.65 -33.73
C GLY A 229 2.41 15.32 -32.88
N GLY A 230 1.33 14.77 -33.45
CA GLY A 230 0.12 14.38 -32.73
C GLY A 230 -0.70 15.56 -32.23
N ILE A 231 -1.55 15.29 -31.23
CA ILE A 231 -2.54 16.23 -30.71
C ILE A 231 -2.34 16.40 -29.20
N ALA A 232 -2.34 17.64 -28.70
CA ALA A 232 -2.44 17.92 -27.28
C ALA A 232 -3.85 18.39 -26.89
N VAL A 233 -4.33 17.93 -25.75
CA VAL A 233 -5.51 18.46 -25.06
C VAL A 233 -5.04 19.01 -23.72
N TRP A 234 -5.03 20.33 -23.62
CA TRP A 234 -4.60 21.09 -22.45
C TRP A 234 -5.78 21.36 -21.52
N LEU A 235 -5.67 20.92 -20.27
CA LEU A 235 -6.66 21.17 -19.23
C LEU A 235 -6.14 22.28 -18.32
N ARG A 236 -6.91 23.37 -18.20
CA ARG A 236 -6.60 24.47 -17.29
C ARG A 236 -6.93 24.14 -15.84
N GLY A 237 -6.28 24.80 -14.92
CA GLY A 237 -6.36 24.57 -13.48
C GLY A 237 -7.78 24.67 -12.95
N GLY A 238 -8.09 23.77 -12.02
CA GLY A 238 -9.36 23.74 -11.32
C GLY A 238 -9.98 22.36 -11.23
N VAL A 239 -11.23 22.35 -10.77
CA VAL A 239 -11.96 21.12 -10.44
C VAL A 239 -13.00 20.81 -11.51
N TYR A 240 -12.86 19.63 -12.11
CA TYR A 240 -13.74 19.08 -13.12
C TYR A 240 -14.59 17.96 -12.50
N GLU A 241 -15.77 18.32 -11.97
CA GLU A 241 -16.73 17.33 -11.49
C GLU A 241 -17.24 16.45 -12.64
N ARG A 242 -17.04 15.15 -12.52
CA ARG A 242 -17.44 14.18 -13.52
C ARG A 242 -18.86 13.72 -13.27
N LYS A 243 -19.70 13.79 -14.31
CA LYS A 243 -21.08 13.27 -14.29
C LYS A 243 -21.15 11.80 -14.73
N ALA A 244 -20.15 11.36 -15.50
CA ALA A 244 -20.03 10.03 -16.05
C ALA A 244 -18.56 9.74 -16.43
N THR A 245 -18.25 8.46 -16.61
CA THR A 245 -16.99 7.97 -17.17
C THR A 245 -16.76 8.57 -18.56
N LEU A 246 -15.57 9.10 -18.82
CA LEU A 246 -15.16 9.51 -20.16
C LEU A 246 -14.51 8.31 -20.88
N LEU A 247 -15.16 7.87 -21.95
CA LEU A 247 -14.76 6.69 -22.73
C LEU A 247 -13.82 7.05 -23.87
N PHE A 248 -12.80 6.24 -24.08
CA PHE A 248 -11.83 6.36 -25.17
C PHE A 248 -11.77 5.05 -25.95
N GLY A 249 -11.71 5.11 -27.27
CA GLY A 249 -11.57 3.94 -28.13
C GLY A 249 -10.70 4.22 -29.34
N ALA A 250 -10.83 3.37 -30.37
CA ALA A 250 -10.01 3.47 -31.58
C ALA A 250 -10.06 4.86 -32.25
N ALA A 251 -11.20 5.55 -32.20
CA ALA A 251 -11.35 6.90 -32.77
C ALA A 251 -10.56 8.00 -32.03
N ASP A 252 -10.05 7.71 -30.83
CA ASP A 252 -9.28 8.63 -30.01
C ASP A 252 -7.76 8.34 -30.11
N SER A 253 -7.35 7.44 -30.99
CA SER A 253 -5.99 6.90 -31.01
C SER A 253 -5.00 7.76 -31.79
N GLY A 254 -3.77 7.83 -31.28
CA GLY A 254 -2.59 8.23 -32.03
C GLY A 254 -2.20 7.19 -33.09
N THR A 255 -1.18 7.49 -33.91
CA THR A 255 -0.62 6.53 -34.87
C THR A 255 0.75 6.00 -34.49
N SER A 256 1.44 6.67 -33.57
CA SER A 256 2.72 6.25 -32.97
C SER A 256 2.98 7.04 -31.69
N ALA A 257 4.04 6.71 -30.95
CA ALA A 257 4.48 7.52 -29.80
C ALA A 257 4.77 8.99 -30.17
N GLN A 258 5.29 9.26 -31.38
CA GLN A 258 5.55 10.62 -31.87
C GLN A 258 4.28 11.35 -32.34
N ASN A 259 3.22 10.61 -32.67
CA ASN A 259 1.93 11.13 -33.13
C ASN A 259 0.80 10.64 -32.21
N SER A 260 1.03 10.71 -30.90
CA SER A 260 0.05 10.39 -29.86
C SER A 260 -0.98 11.49 -29.63
N VAL A 261 -2.04 11.15 -28.91
CA VAL A 261 -3.01 12.10 -28.35
C VAL A 261 -2.73 12.25 -26.85
N ASP A 262 -2.33 13.44 -26.44
CA ASP A 262 -1.86 13.71 -25.08
C ASP A 262 -2.87 14.57 -24.31
N TRP A 263 -3.51 13.99 -23.29
CA TRP A 263 -4.39 14.67 -22.35
C TRP A 263 -3.60 15.09 -21.14
N ARG A 264 -3.44 16.38 -20.92
CA ARG A 264 -2.53 16.86 -19.87
C ARG A 264 -3.00 18.12 -19.20
N ALA A 265 -2.62 18.29 -17.94
CA ALA A 265 -2.74 19.59 -17.30
C ALA A 265 -1.88 20.61 -18.05
N TRP A 266 -2.34 21.85 -18.03
CA TRP A 266 -1.49 22.98 -18.31
C TRP A 266 -0.33 22.96 -17.31
N PRO A 267 0.91 23.20 -17.75
CA PRO A 267 2.07 23.20 -16.86
C PRO A 267 1.81 24.09 -15.63
N GLY A 268 2.25 23.65 -14.44
CA GLY A 268 2.09 24.37 -13.18
C GLY A 268 0.67 24.43 -12.58
N GLU A 269 -0.37 24.21 -13.38
CA GLU A 269 -1.75 24.26 -12.92
C GLU A 269 -2.21 22.90 -12.35
N GLU A 270 -2.90 22.92 -11.21
CA GLU A 270 -3.50 21.71 -10.66
C GLU A 270 -4.86 21.42 -11.32
N VAL A 271 -4.94 20.27 -11.98
CA VAL A 271 -6.18 19.77 -12.61
C VAL A 271 -6.73 18.59 -11.84
N ARG A 272 -7.91 18.77 -11.24
CA ARG A 272 -8.60 17.73 -10.44
C ARG A 272 -9.84 17.21 -11.14
N LEU A 273 -9.84 15.94 -11.51
CA LEU A 273 -10.99 15.23 -12.05
C LEU A 273 -11.67 14.45 -10.92
N VAL A 274 -12.83 14.95 -10.50
CA VAL A 274 -13.51 14.47 -9.28
C VAL A 274 -14.70 13.61 -9.67
N GLY A 275 -14.70 12.35 -9.27
CA GLY A 275 -15.80 11.38 -9.43
C GLY A 275 -16.97 11.57 -8.46
N GLY A 276 -16.93 12.65 -7.68
CA GLY A 276 -17.90 12.98 -6.67
C GLY A 276 -18.66 14.29 -6.92
N LYS A 277 -19.47 14.63 -5.93
CA LYS A 277 -20.18 15.90 -5.83
C LYS A 277 -19.71 16.70 -4.63
N ARG A 278 -19.41 17.98 -4.86
CA ARG A 278 -18.95 18.91 -3.83
C ARG A 278 -20.15 19.48 -3.09
N LEU A 279 -20.15 19.34 -1.77
CA LEU A 279 -21.16 19.88 -0.87
C LEU A 279 -20.63 21.19 -0.26
N PRO A 280 -21.45 22.26 -0.21
CA PRO A 280 -21.06 23.47 0.50
C PRO A 280 -21.04 23.21 2.00
N ALA A 281 -19.86 23.27 2.64
CA ALA A 281 -19.70 23.05 4.08
C ALA A 281 -20.62 23.96 4.93
N ARG A 282 -20.85 25.20 4.48
CA ARG A 282 -21.75 26.19 5.13
C ARG A 282 -23.21 25.76 5.21
N ALA A 283 -23.65 24.80 4.40
CA ALA A 283 -25.03 24.34 4.37
C ALA A 283 -25.32 23.20 5.36
N PHE A 284 -24.29 22.65 6.01
CA PHE A 284 -24.48 21.74 7.14
C PHE A 284 -25.10 22.49 8.33
N THR A 285 -26.05 21.84 8.99
CA THR A 285 -26.73 22.38 10.18
C THR A 285 -26.53 21.47 11.38
N ALA A 286 -26.55 22.00 12.60
CA ALA A 286 -26.39 21.15 13.78
C ALA A 286 -27.59 20.21 13.96
N ALA A 287 -27.33 18.94 14.25
CA ALA A 287 -28.33 18.06 14.82
C ALA A 287 -28.63 18.55 16.25
N THR A 288 -29.91 18.68 16.59
CA THR A 288 -30.36 19.21 17.90
C THR A 288 -31.22 18.20 18.62
N SER A 289 -31.64 18.49 19.85
CA SER A 289 -32.58 17.64 20.60
C SER A 289 -33.95 17.46 19.93
N ALA A 290 -34.26 18.25 18.89
CA ALA A 290 -35.44 18.07 18.06
C ALA A 290 -35.23 17.10 16.88
N SER A 291 -33.98 16.74 16.56
CA SER A 291 -33.66 15.79 15.50
C SER A 291 -34.09 14.37 15.90
N PRO A 292 -34.71 13.58 15.00
CA PRO A 292 -35.22 12.24 15.32
C PRO A 292 -34.12 11.24 15.70
N ILE A 293 -32.86 11.57 15.42
CA ILE A 293 -31.68 10.77 15.74
C ILE A 293 -31.11 11.02 17.13
N TRP A 294 -31.56 12.04 17.86
CA TRP A 294 -30.89 12.56 19.05
C TRP A 294 -30.64 11.50 20.13
N GLU A 295 -31.67 10.71 20.44
CA GLU A 295 -31.61 9.65 21.46
C GLU A 295 -30.80 8.42 21.01
N ARG A 296 -30.47 8.31 19.72
CA ARG A 296 -29.62 7.22 19.19
C ARG A 296 -28.14 7.57 19.22
N LEU A 297 -27.79 8.86 19.16
CA LEU A 297 -26.40 9.32 19.21
C LEU A 297 -25.73 8.98 20.55
N ASP A 298 -24.41 8.79 20.54
CA ASP A 298 -23.64 8.79 21.78
C ASP A 298 -23.80 10.15 22.47
N PRO A 299 -24.04 10.20 23.81
CA PRO A 299 -24.12 11.47 24.52
C PRO A 299 -22.91 12.39 24.30
N ALA A 300 -21.72 11.83 24.04
CA ALA A 300 -20.54 12.62 23.69
C ALA A 300 -20.67 13.36 22.35
N ALA A 301 -21.54 12.93 21.45
CA ALA A 301 -21.78 13.52 20.13
C ALA A 301 -22.88 14.60 20.14
N TRP A 302 -23.65 14.72 21.22
CA TRP A 302 -24.72 15.70 21.34
C TRP A 302 -24.25 17.14 21.10
N GLY A 303 -24.89 17.82 20.15
CA GLY A 303 -24.56 19.19 19.75
C GLY A 303 -23.28 19.33 18.91
N ARG A 304 -22.60 18.22 18.57
CA ARG A 304 -21.37 18.19 17.75
C ARG A 304 -21.61 17.64 16.35
N VAL A 305 -22.63 16.81 16.19
CA VAL A 305 -23.03 16.24 14.90
C VAL A 305 -23.72 17.29 14.04
N LEU A 306 -23.26 17.40 12.80
CA LEU A 306 -23.91 18.16 11.75
C LEU A 306 -24.75 17.23 10.86
N GLN A 307 -25.80 17.77 10.26
CA GLN A 307 -26.70 17.10 9.33
C GLN A 307 -26.82 17.87 8.01
N TYR A 308 -26.99 17.14 6.92
CA TYR A 308 -27.16 17.65 5.56
C TYR A 308 -28.17 16.79 4.78
N ASP A 309 -29.12 17.43 4.08
CA ASP A 309 -30.08 16.75 3.23
C ASP A 309 -29.44 16.37 1.89
N LEU A 310 -28.70 15.25 1.93
CA LEU A 310 -27.97 14.73 0.79
C LEU A 310 -28.93 14.20 -0.29
N GLY A 311 -30.04 13.61 0.13
CA GLY A 311 -31.08 13.12 -0.77
C GLY A 311 -31.63 14.24 -1.65
N ALA A 312 -32.10 15.33 -1.05
CA ALA A 312 -32.59 16.48 -1.80
C ALA A 312 -31.50 17.09 -2.69
N PHE A 313 -30.26 17.20 -2.19
CA PHE A 313 -29.14 17.73 -2.97
C PHE A 313 -28.80 16.89 -4.20
N LEU A 314 -28.89 15.56 -4.09
CA LEU A 314 -28.71 14.64 -5.22
C LEU A 314 -29.98 14.47 -6.08
N GLY A 315 -31.04 15.21 -5.80
CA GLY A 315 -32.29 15.21 -6.57
C GLY A 315 -33.24 14.06 -6.26
N LEU A 316 -33.07 13.38 -5.11
CA LEU A 316 -34.01 12.37 -4.65
C LEU A 316 -35.25 13.01 -4.02
N ARG A 317 -36.40 12.41 -4.29
CA ARG A 317 -37.68 12.74 -3.64
C ARG A 317 -37.77 12.05 -2.28
N ALA A 318 -38.59 12.59 -1.37
CA ALA A 318 -38.79 12.08 -0.01
C ALA A 318 -39.27 10.61 0.07
N GLN A 319 -39.78 10.04 -1.03
CA GLN A 319 -40.17 8.63 -1.15
C GLN A 319 -39.46 7.96 -2.34
N ALA A 320 -38.17 8.23 -2.49
CA ALA A 320 -37.32 7.53 -3.45
C ALA A 320 -37.40 6.02 -3.21
N THR A 321 -37.55 5.25 -4.28
CA THR A 321 -37.47 3.79 -4.27
C THR A 321 -36.07 3.32 -3.91
N GLU A 322 -35.94 2.08 -3.44
CA GLU A 322 -34.65 1.46 -3.16
C GLU A 322 -33.71 1.49 -4.39
N ALA A 323 -34.24 1.39 -5.60
CA ALA A 323 -33.46 1.49 -6.84
C ALA A 323 -32.93 2.91 -7.08
N GLU A 324 -33.76 3.95 -6.84
CA GLU A 324 -33.34 5.35 -6.92
C GLU A 324 -32.25 5.66 -5.86
N GLN A 325 -32.42 5.18 -4.62
CA GLN A 325 -31.43 5.29 -3.55
C GLN A 325 -30.14 4.52 -3.87
N ALA A 326 -30.25 3.31 -4.44
CA ALA A 326 -29.09 2.51 -4.83
C ALA A 326 -28.28 3.18 -5.94
N ALA A 327 -28.94 3.83 -6.89
CA ALA A 327 -28.26 4.60 -7.93
C ALA A 327 -27.46 5.76 -7.33
N ALA A 328 -28.09 6.55 -6.45
CA ALA A 328 -27.48 7.74 -5.84
C ALA A 328 -26.39 7.41 -4.82
N TYR A 329 -26.63 6.46 -3.92
CA TYR A 329 -25.78 6.18 -2.76
C TYR A 329 -24.95 4.90 -2.92
N GLY A 330 -25.17 4.10 -3.97
CA GLY A 330 -24.61 2.75 -4.13
C GLY A 330 -25.37 1.68 -3.32
N THR A 331 -24.79 0.51 -3.16
CA THR A 331 -25.36 -0.56 -2.32
C THR A 331 -24.24 -1.22 -1.52
N ARG A 332 -24.43 -1.37 -0.21
CA ARG A 332 -23.52 -2.17 0.61
C ARG A 332 -23.70 -3.63 0.26
N LYS A 333 -22.60 -4.31 -0.02
CA LYS A 333 -22.58 -5.73 -0.39
C LYS A 333 -21.57 -6.43 0.50
N VAL A 334 -21.78 -7.73 0.68
CA VAL A 334 -20.77 -8.61 1.24
C VAL A 334 -19.52 -8.50 0.40
N ARG A 335 -18.42 -8.12 1.05
CA ARG A 335 -17.11 -7.88 0.47
C ARG A 335 -16.09 -8.70 1.25
N GLY A 336 -15.00 -9.11 0.61
CA GLY A 336 -13.92 -9.79 1.27
C GLY A 336 -13.16 -10.71 0.35
N TRP A 337 -12.62 -11.80 0.89
CA TRP A 337 -11.87 -12.79 0.12
C TRP A 337 -12.63 -13.27 -1.12
N ALA A 338 -12.03 -13.04 -2.29
CA ALA A 338 -12.57 -13.31 -3.63
C ALA A 338 -13.92 -12.63 -3.98
N LEU A 339 -14.38 -11.66 -3.17
CA LEU A 339 -15.64 -10.94 -3.36
C LEU A 339 -15.37 -9.43 -3.42
N ASN A 340 -14.96 -8.95 -4.60
CA ASN A 340 -14.80 -7.53 -4.87
C ASN A 340 -16.14 -6.90 -5.27
N ALA A 341 -16.46 -5.76 -4.67
CA ALA A 341 -17.63 -4.96 -4.98
C ALA A 341 -17.23 -3.49 -5.05
N ALA A 342 -17.90 -2.72 -5.91
CA ALA A 342 -17.80 -1.26 -5.88
C ALA A 342 -18.18 -0.75 -4.48
N ALA A 343 -17.55 0.35 -4.05
CA ALA A 343 -17.92 0.99 -2.81
C ALA A 343 -19.35 1.55 -2.90
N PRO A 344 -20.12 1.55 -1.80
CA PRO A 344 -21.16 2.54 -1.66
C PRO A 344 -20.54 3.95 -1.68
N LEU A 345 -21.38 4.99 -1.70
CA LEU A 345 -20.93 6.36 -1.56
C LEU A 345 -19.99 6.52 -0.35
N GLU A 346 -18.87 7.20 -0.57
CA GLU A 346 -17.88 7.58 0.44
C GLU A 346 -17.90 9.11 0.63
N LEU A 347 -17.47 9.56 1.82
CA LEU A 347 -17.36 10.98 2.18
C LEU A 347 -15.88 11.35 2.32
N PHE A 348 -15.49 12.47 1.73
CA PHE A 348 -14.16 13.04 1.83
C PHE A 348 -14.25 14.47 2.36
N ILE A 349 -13.35 14.81 3.27
CA ILE A 349 -13.20 16.16 3.81
C ILE A 349 -11.75 16.59 3.62
N ASP A 350 -11.54 17.70 2.92
CA ASP A 350 -10.22 18.24 2.60
C ASP A 350 -9.28 17.14 2.04
N THR A 351 -9.81 16.38 1.07
CA THR A 351 -9.18 15.23 0.38
C THR A 351 -8.94 13.98 1.22
N LYS A 352 -9.32 13.95 2.50
CA LYS A 352 -9.18 12.78 3.37
C LYS A 352 -10.45 11.93 3.38
N PRO A 353 -10.36 10.60 3.22
CA PRO A 353 -11.51 9.72 3.38
C PRO A 353 -11.98 9.71 4.84
N MET A 354 -13.26 9.98 5.07
CA MET A 354 -13.85 9.95 6.40
C MET A 354 -14.33 8.53 6.74
N PRO A 355 -13.99 7.99 7.92
CA PRO A 355 -14.45 6.68 8.34
C PRO A 355 -15.96 6.71 8.62
N LEU A 356 -16.65 5.64 8.21
CA LEU A 356 -17.99 5.40 8.74
C LEU A 356 -17.90 5.22 10.24
N ALA A 357 -18.90 5.75 10.94
CA ALA A 357 -19.12 5.54 12.36
C ALA A 357 -19.02 4.05 12.71
N ARG A 358 -18.14 3.72 13.65
CA ARG A 358 -17.74 2.33 13.94
C ARG A 358 -17.43 2.13 15.41
N TRP A 359 -17.48 0.87 15.83
CA TRP A 359 -16.91 0.45 17.10
C TRP A 359 -16.18 -0.90 16.96
N PRO A 360 -15.00 -1.06 17.57
CA PRO A 360 -14.22 -0.03 18.26
C PRO A 360 -13.73 1.09 17.33
N ASP A 361 -13.32 2.21 17.94
CA ASP A 361 -12.70 3.32 17.22
C ASP A 361 -11.41 2.84 16.55
N ALA A 362 -11.12 3.30 15.33
CA ALA A 362 -9.99 2.80 14.53
C ALA A 362 -8.62 2.90 15.24
N THR A 363 -8.45 3.89 16.11
CA THR A 363 -7.22 4.13 16.88
C THR A 363 -7.23 3.50 18.27
N GLU A 364 -8.36 2.94 18.71
CA GLU A 364 -8.49 2.38 20.06
C GLU A 364 -7.56 1.18 20.23
N HIS A 365 -6.85 1.15 21.35
CA HIS A 365 -5.96 0.06 21.72
C HIS A 365 -5.97 -0.10 23.23
N SER A 366 -6.57 -1.19 23.70
CA SER A 366 -6.77 -1.54 25.11
C SER A 366 -6.29 -2.97 25.40
N MET A 367 -5.17 -3.34 24.79
CA MET A 367 -4.41 -4.55 25.10
C MET A 367 -3.27 -4.21 26.06
N PRO A 368 -3.47 -4.13 27.39
CA PRO A 368 -2.34 -4.09 28.30
C PRO A 368 -1.58 -5.42 28.16
N VAL A 369 -0.32 -5.37 27.72
CA VAL A 369 0.58 -6.53 27.77
C VAL A 369 0.63 -6.97 29.23
N GLN A 370 0.18 -8.20 29.52
CA GLN A 370 0.40 -8.76 30.86
C GLN A 370 1.90 -8.94 31.03
N ASP A 371 2.50 -8.19 31.96
CA ASP A 371 3.93 -8.25 32.21
C ASP A 371 4.33 -9.65 32.67
N ILE A 372 4.87 -10.43 31.73
CA ILE A 372 5.33 -11.80 31.97
C ILE A 372 6.49 -11.87 32.97
N ARG A 373 7.12 -10.73 33.32
CA ARG A 373 8.15 -10.61 34.36
C ARG A 373 7.62 -9.98 35.65
N GLY A 374 6.37 -9.56 35.65
CA GLY A 374 5.69 -8.94 36.78
C GLY A 374 5.41 -9.93 37.92
N ASP A 375 4.80 -9.42 38.98
CA ASP A 375 4.51 -10.19 40.20
C ASP A 375 3.11 -10.83 40.22
N THR A 376 2.24 -10.45 39.28
CA THR A 376 0.88 -10.97 39.15
C THR A 376 0.54 -11.25 37.70
N PHE A 377 -0.28 -12.27 37.47
CA PHE A 377 -0.78 -12.66 36.16
C PHE A 377 -2.26 -13.04 36.26
N MET A 378 -3.08 -12.63 35.30
CA MET A 378 -4.51 -12.91 35.29
C MET A 378 -4.84 -13.88 34.14
N LEU A 379 -5.48 -15.00 34.45
CA LEU A 379 -6.07 -15.87 33.43
C LEU A 379 -7.59 -15.73 33.43
N GLN A 380 -8.17 -15.49 32.27
CA GLN A 380 -9.60 -15.33 32.07
C GLN A 380 -10.18 -16.54 31.32
N GLY A 381 -11.50 -16.54 31.15
CA GLY A 381 -12.25 -17.64 30.54
C GLY A 381 -12.82 -18.60 31.60
N ASN A 382 -13.58 -19.60 31.11
CA ASN A 382 -14.25 -20.59 31.95
C ASN A 382 -13.69 -22.00 31.69
N PRO A 383 -12.43 -22.27 32.07
CA PRO A 383 -11.87 -23.62 31.98
C PRO A 383 -12.55 -24.58 32.97
N THR A 384 -12.45 -25.88 32.69
CA THR A 384 -12.82 -26.94 33.63
C THR A 384 -11.60 -27.83 33.89
N PRO A 385 -11.13 -27.95 35.15
CA PRO A 385 -11.57 -27.22 36.36
C PRO A 385 -11.45 -25.69 36.26
N ALA A 386 -12.15 -24.95 37.11
CA ALA A 386 -12.29 -23.48 37.09
C ALA A 386 -11.01 -22.74 37.54
N VAL A 387 -9.93 -22.93 36.79
CA VAL A 387 -8.56 -22.47 37.09
C VAL A 387 -8.27 -21.04 36.65
N GLY A 388 -9.25 -20.33 36.05
CA GLY A 388 -9.14 -18.89 35.80
C GLY A 388 -9.01 -18.10 37.11
N GLY A 389 -8.50 -16.86 37.03
CA GLY A 389 -8.29 -15.95 38.14
C GLY A 389 -6.87 -15.41 38.22
N THR A 390 -6.55 -14.77 39.34
CA THR A 390 -5.23 -14.18 39.59
C THR A 390 -4.22 -15.25 40.00
N PHE A 391 -3.00 -15.11 39.50
CA PHE A 391 -1.83 -15.89 39.85
C PHE A 391 -0.76 -14.93 40.38
N ALA A 392 -0.12 -15.28 41.48
CA ALA A 392 0.99 -14.53 42.06
C ALA A 392 2.32 -15.20 41.71
N LYS A 393 3.35 -14.40 41.47
CA LYS A 393 4.71 -14.91 41.23
C LYS A 393 5.18 -15.75 42.41
N TYR A 394 5.72 -16.92 42.11
CA TYR A 394 6.38 -17.78 43.11
C TYR A 394 7.85 -18.04 42.77
N GLY A 395 8.29 -17.65 41.57
CA GLY A 395 9.66 -17.83 41.11
C GLY A 395 9.88 -17.23 39.73
N VAL A 396 11.06 -17.51 39.19
CA VAL A 396 11.46 -17.17 37.82
C VAL A 396 11.78 -18.47 37.10
N ARG A 397 11.31 -18.62 35.87
CA ARG A 397 11.57 -19.76 34.99
C ARG A 397 11.90 -19.22 33.63
N ASP A 398 12.99 -19.71 33.05
CA ASP A 398 13.34 -19.41 31.67
C ASP A 398 13.37 -17.88 31.37
N GLY A 399 13.86 -17.07 32.32
CA GLY A 399 13.96 -15.61 32.15
C GLY A 399 12.64 -14.81 32.29
N VAL A 400 11.55 -15.44 32.71
CA VAL A 400 10.25 -14.80 33.02
C VAL A 400 9.70 -15.23 34.38
N SER A 401 8.69 -14.54 34.89
CA SER A 401 8.01 -14.94 36.12
C SER A 401 7.27 -16.26 35.92
N ALA A 402 7.30 -17.10 36.96
CA ALA A 402 6.40 -18.24 37.09
C ALA A 402 5.42 -17.95 38.22
N PHE A 403 4.16 -18.28 37.98
CA PHE A 403 3.04 -17.86 38.81
C PHE A 403 2.30 -19.06 39.41
N LYS A 404 1.78 -18.90 40.62
CA LYS A 404 0.90 -19.84 41.30
C LYS A 404 -0.47 -19.19 41.47
N ARG A 405 -1.53 -19.93 41.21
CA ARG A 405 -2.91 -19.44 41.35
C ARG A 405 -3.16 -18.98 42.79
N ASP A 406 -3.86 -17.86 42.96
CA ASP A 406 -4.38 -17.48 44.27
C ASP A 406 -5.57 -18.39 44.65
N GLY A 407 -5.38 -19.22 45.67
CA GLY A 407 -6.33 -20.25 46.09
C GLY A 407 -6.21 -21.58 45.34
N LEU A 408 -6.92 -22.58 45.88
CA LEU A 408 -7.00 -23.94 45.33
C LEU A 408 -8.26 -24.09 44.47
N VAL A 409 -8.21 -24.94 43.45
CA VAL A 409 -9.36 -25.38 42.67
C VAL A 409 -9.45 -26.89 42.79
N ASP A 410 -10.60 -27.41 43.22
CA ASP A 410 -10.82 -28.83 43.52
C ASP A 410 -9.74 -29.43 44.46
N GLY A 411 -9.26 -28.63 45.41
CA GLY A 411 -8.21 -29.02 46.37
C GLY A 411 -6.79 -29.02 45.79
N LEU A 412 -6.60 -28.63 44.53
CA LEU A 412 -5.32 -28.61 43.84
C LEU A 412 -4.79 -27.18 43.65
N GLN A 413 -3.47 -27.03 43.78
CA GLN A 413 -2.76 -25.80 43.45
C GLN A 413 -2.37 -25.80 41.98
N TYR A 414 -2.69 -24.71 41.28
CA TYR A 414 -2.31 -24.53 39.88
C TYR A 414 -1.16 -23.55 39.73
N TYR A 415 -0.34 -23.76 38.71
CA TYR A 415 0.84 -23.01 38.36
C TYR A 415 0.82 -22.66 36.87
N LEU A 416 1.24 -21.45 36.56
CA LEU A 416 1.51 -20.97 35.21
C LEU A 416 3.03 -20.77 35.08
N ARG A 417 3.67 -21.46 34.14
CA ARG A 417 5.13 -21.39 33.97
C ARG A 417 5.53 -21.55 32.52
N ARG A 418 6.63 -20.91 32.14
CA ARG A 418 7.24 -21.04 30.82
C ARG A 418 8.36 -22.07 30.83
N TYR A 419 8.55 -22.73 29.70
CA TYR A 419 9.75 -23.49 29.40
C TYR A 419 10.15 -23.24 27.96
N SER A 420 11.41 -22.88 27.77
CA SER A 420 12.03 -22.87 26.45
C SER A 420 13.00 -24.01 26.29
N PHE A 421 13.01 -24.60 25.10
CA PHE A 421 13.96 -25.62 24.73
C PHE A 421 14.32 -25.47 23.27
N THR A 422 15.58 -25.75 22.95
CA THR A 422 16.03 -25.93 21.58
C THR A 422 15.64 -27.33 21.15
N ASP A 423 14.78 -27.46 20.14
CA ASP A 423 14.42 -28.77 19.59
C ASP A 423 15.69 -29.39 18.95
N PRO A 424 16.13 -30.55 19.44
CA PRO A 424 17.38 -31.16 18.99
C PRO A 424 17.33 -31.62 17.52
N LYS A 425 16.15 -31.66 16.88
CA LYS A 425 16.00 -32.08 15.48
C LYS A 425 16.18 -30.94 14.48
N ASN A 426 15.77 -29.72 14.83
CA ASN A 426 15.74 -28.58 13.91
C ASN A 426 16.41 -27.32 14.49
N GLY A 427 16.96 -27.37 15.70
CA GLY A 427 17.60 -26.24 16.36
C GLY A 427 16.63 -25.11 16.76
N ALA A 428 15.31 -25.31 16.62
CA ALA A 428 14.33 -24.27 16.88
C ALA A 428 14.20 -24.03 18.39
N LEU A 429 14.35 -22.78 18.82
CA LEU A 429 13.93 -22.35 20.14
C LEU A 429 12.39 -22.41 20.20
N ASN A 430 11.86 -23.38 20.93
CA ASN A 430 10.45 -23.49 21.22
C ASN A 430 10.16 -22.86 22.57
N VAL A 431 9.03 -22.15 22.66
CA VAL A 431 8.54 -21.57 23.91
C VAL A 431 7.15 -22.12 24.18
N VAL A 432 6.97 -22.68 25.37
CA VAL A 432 5.66 -23.18 25.81
C VAL A 432 5.35 -22.66 27.21
N TRP A 433 4.12 -22.22 27.40
CA TRP A 433 3.53 -21.95 28.70
C TRP A 433 2.66 -23.12 29.13
N PHE A 434 2.89 -23.61 30.34
CA PHE A 434 2.09 -24.65 30.98
C PHE A 434 1.18 -24.02 32.03
N LEU A 435 -0.11 -24.34 31.96
CA LEU A 435 -1.04 -24.18 33.07
C LEU A 435 -1.32 -25.58 33.63
N THR A 436 -0.82 -25.88 34.83
CA THR A 436 -0.82 -27.24 35.37
C THR A 436 -0.64 -27.27 36.89
N THR A 437 -0.69 -28.44 37.52
CA THR A 437 -0.48 -28.60 38.97
C THR A 437 0.99 -28.83 39.37
N ALA A 438 1.92 -28.90 38.39
CA ALA A 438 3.36 -28.99 38.62
C ALA A 438 4.03 -27.61 38.80
N ALA A 439 4.71 -27.43 39.94
CA ALA A 439 5.57 -26.26 40.24
C ALA A 439 7.01 -26.38 39.70
N GLY A 440 7.39 -27.57 39.21
CA GLY A 440 8.75 -27.92 38.81
C GLY A 440 9.24 -27.20 37.55
N GLU A 441 10.55 -27.30 37.30
CA GLU A 441 11.17 -26.81 36.06
C GLU A 441 11.13 -27.86 34.96
N GLY A 442 11.33 -27.43 33.71
CA GLY A 442 11.47 -28.35 32.59
C GLY A 442 10.16 -28.74 31.90
N TRP A 443 10.30 -29.66 30.96
CA TRP A 443 9.19 -30.28 30.24
C TRP A 443 8.50 -31.30 31.15
N ASP A 444 7.31 -30.97 31.66
CA ASP A 444 6.51 -31.87 32.51
C ASP A 444 5.04 -31.86 32.09
N PHE A 445 4.63 -33.01 31.57
CA PHE A 445 3.31 -33.31 31.04
C PHE A 445 2.53 -34.31 31.89
N SER A 446 3.13 -34.77 33.00
CA SER A 446 2.60 -35.85 33.82
C SER A 446 1.45 -35.39 34.72
N THR A 447 1.35 -34.10 34.98
CA THR A 447 0.36 -33.49 35.86
C THR A 447 -0.94 -33.14 35.16
N LYS A 448 -2.06 -33.57 35.76
CA LYS A 448 -3.41 -33.47 35.22
C LYS A 448 -4.31 -32.74 36.24
N PRO A 449 -5.25 -31.88 35.81
CA PRO A 449 -5.47 -31.36 34.45
C PRO A 449 -4.42 -30.32 33.99
N ASN A 450 -4.25 -30.14 32.68
CA ASN A 450 -3.29 -29.17 32.11
C ASN A 450 -3.71 -28.54 30.76
N TRP A 451 -3.15 -27.34 30.49
CA TRP A 451 -3.29 -26.59 29.25
C TRP A 451 -1.94 -26.05 28.77
N LEU A 452 -1.84 -25.71 27.48
CA LEU A 452 -0.61 -25.22 26.84
C LEU A 452 -0.83 -23.98 26.00
N CYS A 453 0.14 -23.07 25.99
CA CYS A 453 0.21 -21.97 25.02
C CYS A 453 1.61 -21.94 24.39
N TRP A 454 1.69 -22.10 23.07
CA TRP A 454 2.95 -22.22 22.31
C TRP A 454 3.39 -20.87 21.75
N GLN A 455 3.64 -19.90 22.62
CA GLN A 455 3.96 -18.52 22.24
C GLN A 455 5.00 -17.93 23.21
N ALA A 456 5.78 -16.96 22.72
CA ALA A 456 6.75 -16.24 23.55
C ALA A 456 6.06 -15.48 24.70
N GLU A 457 4.97 -14.77 24.34
CA GLU A 457 4.02 -14.17 25.28
C GLU A 457 2.74 -15.03 25.30
N PRO A 458 2.19 -15.36 26.48
CA PRO A 458 1.03 -16.23 26.57
C PRO A 458 -0.21 -15.49 26.06
N GLY A 459 -0.91 -16.10 25.10
CA GLY A 459 -2.24 -15.69 24.67
C GLY A 459 -3.31 -16.68 25.15
N VAL A 460 -3.73 -17.55 24.24
CA VAL A 460 -4.77 -18.57 24.49
C VAL A 460 -4.13 -19.89 24.87
N PHE A 461 -4.71 -20.56 25.87
CA PHE A 461 -4.28 -21.86 26.31
C PHE A 461 -5.20 -22.96 25.74
N THR A 462 -4.60 -23.95 25.10
CA THR A 462 -5.26 -25.13 24.55
C THR A 462 -5.36 -26.21 25.62
N ALA A 463 -6.57 -26.70 25.89
CA ALA A 463 -6.82 -27.79 26.83
C ALA A 463 -6.32 -29.13 26.30
N ILE A 464 -5.75 -29.95 27.19
CA ILE A 464 -5.45 -31.34 26.89
C ILE A 464 -6.59 -32.21 27.42
N ALA A 465 -7.58 -32.47 26.57
CA ALA A 465 -8.80 -33.20 26.95
C ALA A 465 -8.51 -34.58 27.59
N ALA A 466 -7.50 -35.30 27.09
CA ALA A 466 -7.06 -36.59 27.64
C ALA A 466 -6.53 -36.51 29.09
N ASN A 467 -6.26 -35.29 29.57
CA ASN A 467 -5.83 -35.01 30.94
C ASN A 467 -6.95 -34.41 31.81
N GLY A 468 -8.21 -34.45 31.36
CA GLY A 468 -9.35 -33.96 32.13
C GLY A 468 -9.49 -32.43 32.16
N ALA A 469 -8.75 -31.72 31.29
CA ALA A 469 -8.88 -30.28 31.09
C ALA A 469 -9.89 -29.99 29.97
N ALA A 470 -10.73 -28.98 30.16
CA ALA A 470 -11.60 -28.42 29.12
C ALA A 470 -11.63 -26.89 29.19
N GLY A 471 -12.19 -26.26 28.15
CA GLY A 471 -12.25 -24.80 28.00
C GLY A 471 -10.91 -24.17 27.62
N THR A 472 -10.93 -22.87 27.31
CA THR A 472 -9.81 -22.11 26.74
C THR A 472 -9.44 -20.93 27.64
N PRO A 473 -8.67 -21.14 28.73
CA PRO A 473 -8.19 -20.04 29.53
C PRO A 473 -7.32 -19.12 28.67
N SER A 474 -7.33 -17.82 28.95
CA SER A 474 -6.66 -16.83 28.12
C SER A 474 -6.02 -15.75 28.98
N ALA A 475 -4.83 -15.30 28.57
CA ALA A 475 -4.21 -14.08 29.07
C ALA A 475 -4.81 -12.81 28.44
N LEU A 476 -5.69 -12.94 27.45
CA LEU A 476 -6.25 -11.82 26.71
C LEU A 476 -7.62 -11.41 27.27
N ALA A 477 -7.75 -10.14 27.67
CA ALA A 477 -9.01 -9.53 28.16
C ALA A 477 -10.19 -9.77 27.20
N PRO A 478 -11.38 -10.18 27.68
CA PRO A 478 -12.57 -10.27 26.84
C PRO A 478 -12.92 -8.94 26.16
N LEU A 479 -12.73 -7.82 26.87
CA LEU A 479 -13.00 -6.46 26.40
C LEU A 479 -11.81 -5.81 25.68
N ARG A 480 -10.76 -6.57 25.36
CA ARG A 480 -9.59 -6.00 24.71
C ARG A 480 -9.95 -5.45 23.33
N VAL A 481 -9.35 -4.32 23.01
CA VAL A 481 -9.33 -3.76 21.66
C VAL A 481 -7.88 -3.72 21.19
N ASN A 482 -7.64 -4.19 19.98
CA ASN A 482 -6.33 -4.06 19.34
C ASN A 482 -6.48 -3.29 18.03
N ARG A 483 -6.00 -2.04 17.98
CA ARG A 483 -5.99 -1.22 16.75
C ARG A 483 -7.37 -1.14 16.11
N GLY A 484 -8.38 -0.86 16.93
CA GLY A 484 -9.78 -0.76 16.53
C GLY A 484 -10.51 -2.07 16.27
N TYR A 485 -9.93 -3.23 16.64
CA TYR A 485 -10.62 -4.52 16.57
C TYR A 485 -10.96 -5.06 17.96
N ALA A 486 -12.23 -5.38 18.17
CA ALA A 486 -12.70 -6.26 19.24
C ALA A 486 -12.51 -7.73 18.84
N TYR A 487 -12.79 -8.67 19.74
CA TYR A 487 -12.60 -10.10 19.47
C TYR A 487 -13.85 -10.92 19.79
N THR A 488 -14.13 -11.93 18.96
CA THR A 488 -15.23 -12.88 19.22
C THR A 488 -14.93 -13.68 20.50
N ALA A 489 -15.91 -13.85 21.38
CA ALA A 489 -15.74 -14.61 22.62
C ALA A 489 -16.06 -16.10 22.44
N ALA A 490 -17.17 -16.40 21.75
CA ALA A 490 -17.62 -17.75 21.43
C ALA A 490 -18.43 -17.74 20.12
N VAL A 491 -18.67 -18.92 19.54
CA VAL A 491 -19.42 -19.08 18.29
C VAL A 491 -20.55 -20.09 18.50
N PRO A 492 -21.78 -19.63 18.79
CA PRO A 492 -22.93 -20.52 19.01
C PRO A 492 -23.42 -21.20 17.73
N THR A 493 -23.34 -20.52 16.58
CA THR A 493 -23.76 -21.03 15.27
C THR A 493 -22.83 -20.54 14.16
N LEU A 494 -23.00 -21.05 12.94
CA LEU A 494 -22.22 -20.60 11.77
C LEU A 494 -22.50 -19.14 11.37
N ALA A 495 -23.55 -18.52 11.90
CA ALA A 495 -23.94 -17.14 11.60
C ALA A 495 -24.13 -16.27 12.86
N SER A 496 -23.60 -16.69 14.01
CA SER A 496 -23.65 -15.87 15.23
C SER A 496 -22.40 -16.05 16.08
N PHE A 497 -22.04 -14.99 16.80
CA PHE A 497 -20.95 -15.00 17.76
C PHE A 497 -21.31 -14.22 19.02
N VAL A 498 -20.67 -14.58 20.13
CA VAL A 498 -20.77 -13.88 21.41
C VAL A 498 -19.75 -12.74 21.44
N TYR A 499 -20.18 -11.54 21.79
CA TYR A 499 -19.32 -10.37 22.01
C TYR A 499 -19.11 -10.12 23.51
N ALA A 500 -18.14 -9.27 23.85
CA ALA A 500 -17.92 -8.83 25.22
C ALA A 500 -18.33 -7.35 25.38
N GLY A 501 -18.75 -6.99 26.59
CA GLY A 501 -19.13 -5.62 26.93
C GLY A 501 -20.58 -5.30 26.57
N THR A 502 -20.94 -4.03 26.74
CA THR A 502 -22.32 -3.54 26.62
C THR A 502 -22.52 -2.64 25.40
N ARG A 503 -21.47 -2.38 24.60
CA ARG A 503 -21.56 -1.46 23.47
C ARG A 503 -22.64 -1.85 22.45
N PRO A 504 -22.77 -3.14 22.05
CA PRO A 504 -23.80 -3.55 21.10
C PRO A 504 -25.25 -3.40 21.58
N GLU A 505 -25.50 -3.21 22.88
CA GLU A 505 -26.84 -2.96 23.43
C GLU A 505 -27.46 -1.66 22.88
N ARG A 506 -26.64 -0.77 22.34
CA ARG A 506 -27.08 0.48 21.73
C ARG A 506 -27.67 0.27 20.33
N TRP A 507 -27.35 -0.84 19.66
CA TRP A 507 -27.62 -1.05 18.23
C TRP A 507 -28.99 -1.67 17.94
N LEU A 508 -29.87 -1.80 18.94
CA LEU A 508 -31.17 -2.48 18.80
C LEU A 508 -32.11 -1.83 17.78
N GLN A 509 -31.89 -0.55 17.46
CA GLN A 509 -32.64 0.19 16.44
C GLN A 509 -31.88 0.36 15.12
N ALA A 510 -30.67 -0.19 15.00
CA ALA A 510 -29.87 -0.06 13.79
C ALA A 510 -30.42 -0.96 12.67
N THR A 511 -30.79 -0.36 11.54
CA THR A 511 -31.43 -1.06 10.41
C THR A 511 -30.46 -1.41 9.27
N ASP A 512 -29.24 -0.84 9.28
CA ASP A 512 -28.20 -1.06 8.26
C ASP A 512 -26.83 -1.26 8.94
N ALA A 513 -26.79 -1.99 10.05
CA ALA A 513 -25.55 -2.30 10.75
C ALA A 513 -24.73 -3.37 10.00
N TRP A 514 -23.42 -3.18 9.93
CA TRP A 514 -22.48 -4.14 9.34
C TRP A 514 -21.36 -4.45 10.31
N VAL A 515 -20.75 -5.62 10.15
CA VAL A 515 -19.52 -6.00 10.84
C VAL A 515 -18.46 -6.40 9.83
N GLU A 516 -17.21 -6.13 10.14
CA GLU A 516 -16.06 -6.59 9.38
C GLU A 516 -15.10 -7.32 10.31
N GLY A 517 -14.56 -8.45 9.84
CA GLY A 517 -13.61 -9.22 10.63
C GLY A 517 -12.89 -10.30 9.83
N PHE A 518 -11.87 -10.86 10.47
CA PHE A 518 -11.17 -12.07 10.03
C PHE A 518 -11.74 -13.26 10.78
N TRP A 519 -12.78 -13.87 10.22
CA TRP A 519 -13.72 -14.72 10.95
C TRP A 519 -13.20 -16.10 11.35
N GLU A 520 -12.29 -16.68 10.55
CA GLU A 520 -11.67 -17.99 10.81
C GLU A 520 -10.20 -17.97 10.39
N ALA A 521 -9.89 -17.44 9.22
CA ALA A 521 -8.53 -17.37 8.71
C ALA A 521 -8.01 -15.91 8.67
N PRO A 522 -6.74 -15.66 9.00
CA PRO A 522 -6.16 -14.32 9.04
C PRO A 522 -5.94 -13.68 7.65
N TRP A 523 -6.08 -14.44 6.57
CA TRP A 523 -6.06 -13.91 5.20
C TRP A 523 -7.45 -13.61 4.63
N ALA A 524 -8.50 -14.07 5.30
CA ALA A 524 -9.88 -14.03 4.82
C ALA A 524 -10.77 -13.09 5.66
N GLN A 525 -10.68 -11.80 5.35
CA GLN A 525 -11.58 -10.76 5.81
C GLN A 525 -12.90 -10.84 5.04
N TYR A 526 -14.02 -10.65 5.76
CA TYR A 526 -15.33 -10.39 5.15
C TYR A 526 -16.07 -9.28 5.91
N SER A 527 -16.77 -8.42 5.18
CA SER A 527 -17.79 -7.50 5.72
C SER A 527 -19.16 -8.14 5.55
N LEU A 528 -19.92 -8.27 6.63
CA LEU A 528 -21.19 -9.02 6.70
C LEU A 528 -22.30 -8.17 7.34
N PRO A 529 -23.54 -8.24 6.83
CA PRO A 529 -24.66 -7.50 7.40
C PRO A 529 -25.16 -8.14 8.70
N VAL A 530 -25.54 -7.31 9.66
CA VAL A 530 -26.09 -7.74 10.95
C VAL A 530 -27.60 -8.01 10.81
N ALA A 531 -28.06 -9.12 11.37
CA ALA A 531 -29.48 -9.47 11.47
C ALA A 531 -30.09 -9.01 12.80
N GLY A 532 -29.31 -9.00 13.88
CA GLY A 532 -29.77 -8.53 15.18
C GLY A 532 -28.74 -8.73 16.29
N VAL A 533 -29.00 -8.08 17.43
CA VAL A 533 -28.21 -8.19 18.66
C VAL A 533 -29.12 -8.62 19.79
N ASP A 534 -28.69 -9.60 20.56
CA ASP A 534 -29.32 -10.03 21.81
C ASP A 534 -28.43 -9.58 22.98
N PRO A 535 -28.89 -8.61 23.80
CA PRO A 535 -28.14 -8.11 24.94
C PRO A 535 -28.15 -9.07 26.15
N GLU A 536 -29.13 -9.96 26.26
CA GLU A 536 -29.19 -10.91 27.39
C GLU A 536 -28.14 -12.00 27.26
N THR A 537 -27.95 -12.50 26.04
CA THR A 537 -26.96 -13.55 25.73
C THR A 537 -25.64 -13.00 25.18
N HIS A 538 -25.55 -11.68 25.00
CA HIS A 538 -24.42 -11.01 24.34
C HIS A 538 -24.11 -11.61 22.95
N THR A 539 -25.15 -11.96 22.20
CA THR A 539 -25.01 -12.59 20.88
C THR A 539 -25.29 -11.59 19.76
N LEU A 540 -24.39 -11.52 18.79
CA LEU A 540 -24.63 -10.84 17.51
C LEU A 540 -24.92 -11.89 16.43
N THR A 541 -26.01 -11.70 15.69
CA THR A 541 -26.43 -12.60 14.60
C THR A 541 -26.22 -11.91 13.26
N LEU A 542 -25.64 -12.61 12.30
CA LEU A 542 -25.40 -12.18 10.92
C LEU A 542 -26.56 -12.62 10.02
N GLN A 543 -26.87 -11.86 8.97
CA GLN A 543 -27.91 -12.29 8.01
C GLN A 543 -27.49 -13.52 7.19
N GLN A 544 -26.18 -13.78 7.11
CA GLN A 544 -25.61 -14.96 6.47
C GLN A 544 -24.26 -15.34 7.11
N PRO A 545 -23.86 -16.62 7.08
CA PRO A 545 -22.53 -17.04 7.51
C PRO A 545 -21.44 -16.44 6.59
N PRO A 546 -20.18 -16.36 7.05
CA PRO A 546 -19.04 -16.11 6.18
C PRO A 546 -19.03 -17.09 5.00
N PRO A 547 -18.79 -16.63 3.75
CA PRO A 547 -18.87 -17.50 2.57
C PRO A 547 -17.93 -18.71 2.59
N ASN A 548 -16.79 -18.57 3.25
CA ASN A 548 -15.77 -19.63 3.37
C ASN A 548 -15.24 -19.70 4.81
N TRP A 549 -14.70 -20.87 5.18
CA TRP A 549 -14.05 -21.22 6.46
C TRP A 549 -14.90 -21.15 7.74
N GLY A 550 -15.84 -20.22 7.86
CA GLY A 550 -16.77 -20.12 8.99
C GLY A 550 -16.37 -19.08 10.04
N LEU A 551 -16.75 -19.34 11.29
CA LEU A 551 -16.54 -18.46 12.45
C LEU A 551 -15.75 -19.21 13.54
N SER A 552 -14.76 -18.54 14.12
CA SER A 552 -14.02 -18.98 15.30
C SER A 552 -14.08 -17.97 16.44
N ALA A 553 -13.90 -18.47 17.66
CA ALA A 553 -13.62 -17.61 18.80
C ALA A 553 -12.24 -16.95 18.65
N GLN A 554 -12.06 -15.82 19.33
CA GLN A 554 -10.83 -15.03 19.39
C GLN A 554 -10.37 -14.45 18.05
N ARG A 555 -11.34 -14.06 17.24
CA ARG A 555 -11.13 -13.51 15.91
C ARG A 555 -11.41 -12.01 15.89
N PRO A 556 -10.55 -11.18 15.27
CA PRO A 556 -10.69 -9.74 15.30
C PRO A 556 -11.87 -9.28 14.43
N TRP A 557 -12.68 -8.36 14.96
CA TRP A 557 -13.82 -7.77 14.26
C TRP A 557 -14.12 -6.34 14.74
N TYR A 558 -14.88 -5.58 13.95
CA TYR A 558 -15.51 -4.32 14.35
C TYR A 558 -16.88 -4.18 13.69
N ALA A 559 -17.77 -3.41 14.30
CA ALA A 559 -19.04 -2.99 13.71
C ALA A 559 -18.91 -1.60 13.09
N PHE A 560 -19.63 -1.33 12.00
CA PHE A 560 -19.60 -0.04 11.31
C PHE A 560 -20.93 0.26 10.64
N ASN A 561 -21.05 1.49 10.12
CA ASN A 561 -22.27 2.05 9.56
C ASN A 561 -23.39 2.16 10.62
N LEU A 562 -23.00 2.63 11.80
CA LEU A 562 -23.87 2.76 12.97
C LEU A 562 -23.95 4.21 13.38
N LEU A 563 -25.15 4.81 13.29
CA LEU A 563 -25.39 6.18 13.78
C LEU A 563 -25.05 6.30 15.28
N GLU A 564 -25.34 5.24 16.02
CA GLU A 564 -25.06 5.09 17.44
C GLU A 564 -23.57 5.21 17.75
N GLU A 565 -22.70 4.87 16.80
CA GLU A 565 -21.25 4.89 16.97
C GLU A 565 -20.59 6.10 16.30
N ILE A 566 -21.32 7.20 16.08
CA ILE A 566 -20.68 8.52 15.86
C ILE A 566 -20.17 9.00 17.23
N THR A 567 -18.88 8.84 17.48
CA THR A 567 -18.30 8.97 18.82
C THR A 567 -17.02 9.81 18.86
N GLN A 568 -16.41 10.04 17.70
CA GLN A 568 -15.23 10.88 17.55
C GLN A 568 -15.32 11.80 16.31
N PRO A 569 -14.54 12.90 16.29
CA PRO A 569 -14.40 13.75 15.10
C PRO A 569 -14.00 12.97 13.85
N GLY A 570 -14.65 13.28 12.73
CA GLY A 570 -14.41 12.66 11.42
C GLY A 570 -15.37 11.51 11.08
N GLU A 571 -16.11 10.96 12.06
CA GLU A 571 -17.06 9.89 11.79
C GLU A 571 -18.36 10.39 11.18
N TRP A 572 -18.92 9.57 10.29
CA TRP A 572 -20.17 9.90 9.60
C TRP A 572 -21.09 8.70 9.40
N TYR A 573 -22.37 8.99 9.17
CA TYR A 573 -23.43 8.03 8.87
C TYR A 573 -24.40 8.63 7.85
N LEU A 574 -24.87 7.83 6.89
CA LEU A 574 -25.95 8.20 5.97
C LEU A 574 -27.17 7.36 6.28
N ASP A 575 -28.24 8.02 6.73
CA ASP A 575 -29.56 7.40 6.75
C ASP A 575 -30.08 7.37 5.31
N ARG A 576 -29.92 6.22 4.65
CA ARG A 576 -30.26 6.03 3.24
C ARG A 576 -31.76 6.16 2.99
N ALA A 577 -32.60 5.88 3.99
CA ALA A 577 -34.05 5.93 3.87
C ALA A 577 -34.55 7.38 3.87
N SER A 578 -34.05 8.22 4.78
CA SER A 578 -34.40 9.65 4.82
C SER A 578 -33.54 10.52 3.90
N GLY A 579 -32.36 10.05 3.49
CA GLY A 579 -31.39 10.81 2.70
C GLY A 579 -30.56 11.81 3.51
N LEU A 580 -30.59 11.74 4.84
CA LEU A 580 -29.84 12.63 5.72
C LEU A 580 -28.44 12.07 6.01
N LEU A 581 -27.43 12.88 5.67
CA LEU A 581 -26.03 12.67 6.01
C LEU A 581 -25.75 13.30 7.37
N TYR A 582 -25.15 12.54 8.28
CA TYR A 582 -24.72 12.98 9.61
C TYR A 582 -23.20 12.86 9.73
N LEU A 583 -22.56 13.89 10.26
CA LEU A 583 -21.10 14.00 10.36
C LEU A 583 -20.74 14.63 11.71
N TRP A 584 -19.89 13.99 12.51
CA TRP A 584 -19.12 14.73 13.50
C TRP A 584 -17.92 15.35 12.79
N PRO A 585 -17.85 16.68 12.64
CA PRO A 585 -16.79 17.30 11.85
C PRO A 585 -15.39 16.98 12.39
N PRO A 586 -14.40 16.71 11.52
CA PRO A 586 -13.02 16.54 11.95
C PRO A 586 -12.44 17.86 12.49
N GLU A 587 -11.32 17.77 13.17
CA GLU A 587 -10.57 18.97 13.59
C GLU A 587 -10.21 19.84 12.38
N GLY A 588 -10.37 21.17 12.53
CA GLY A 588 -10.14 22.14 11.46
C GLY A 588 -11.29 22.32 10.49
N PHE A 589 -12.38 21.55 10.59
CA PHE A 589 -13.56 21.73 9.73
C PHE A 589 -14.15 23.13 9.89
N GLY A 590 -14.37 23.79 8.76
CA GLY A 590 -14.86 25.16 8.70
C GLY A 590 -15.74 25.43 7.49
N PRO A 591 -16.22 26.68 7.34
CA PRO A 591 -17.12 27.06 6.27
C PRO A 591 -16.49 26.99 4.87
N ASP A 592 -15.16 26.90 4.78
CA ASP A 592 -14.41 26.82 3.52
C ASP A 592 -13.78 25.42 3.32
N SER A 593 -14.08 24.44 4.20
CA SER A 593 -13.67 23.05 4.01
C SER A 593 -14.29 22.47 2.75
N GLU A 594 -13.51 21.66 2.04
CA GLU A 594 -14.00 20.90 0.90
C GLU A 594 -14.67 19.63 1.37
N VAL A 595 -15.93 19.43 0.97
CA VAL A 595 -16.69 18.23 1.27
C VAL A 595 -17.09 17.56 -0.03
N VAL A 596 -16.67 16.32 -0.25
CA VAL A 596 -16.99 15.55 -1.47
C VAL A 596 -17.67 14.25 -1.10
N VAL A 597 -18.71 13.90 -1.86
CA VAL A 597 -19.31 12.56 -1.83
C VAL A 597 -19.12 11.85 -3.16
N SER A 598 -18.60 10.62 -3.17
CA SER A 598 -18.37 9.88 -4.42
C SER A 598 -19.68 9.47 -5.08
N THR A 599 -19.82 9.67 -6.40
CA THR A 599 -21.08 9.34 -7.12
C THR A 599 -20.86 8.52 -8.40
N THR A 600 -19.76 8.75 -9.12
CA THR A 600 -19.44 7.99 -10.34
C THR A 600 -18.65 6.73 -10.01
N SER A 601 -18.71 5.75 -10.90
CA SER A 601 -17.93 4.51 -10.75
C SER A 601 -16.51 4.66 -11.27
N MET A 602 -16.25 5.56 -12.22
CA MET A 602 -14.95 5.70 -12.88
C MET A 602 -14.75 7.09 -13.51
N ILE A 603 -13.49 7.53 -13.66
CA ILE A 603 -13.14 8.75 -14.39
C ILE A 603 -12.88 8.45 -15.87
N PHE A 604 -11.93 7.55 -16.17
CA PHE A 604 -11.51 7.22 -17.53
C PHE A 604 -11.57 5.72 -17.82
N GLU A 605 -12.10 5.37 -18.99
CA GLU A 605 -12.09 4.01 -19.53
C GLU A 605 -11.61 4.03 -20.98
N LEU A 606 -10.56 3.27 -21.27
CA LEU A 606 -10.01 3.05 -22.61
C LEU A 606 -10.33 1.62 -23.05
N SER A 607 -10.86 1.47 -24.26
CA SER A 607 -11.10 0.17 -24.89
C SER A 607 -10.62 0.17 -26.33
N GLY A 608 -9.50 -0.52 -26.59
CA GLY A 608 -8.88 -0.59 -27.92
C GLY A 608 -8.22 0.71 -28.38
N ALA A 609 -8.00 1.66 -27.46
CA ALA A 609 -7.31 2.91 -27.77
C ALA A 609 -5.79 2.70 -27.85
N GLN A 610 -5.13 3.40 -28.76
CA GLN A 610 -3.69 3.28 -28.99
C GLN A 610 -3.00 4.65 -28.97
N PHE A 611 -1.78 4.71 -28.45
CA PHE A 611 -0.94 5.91 -28.43
C PHE A 611 -1.68 7.13 -27.85
N VAL A 612 -2.28 6.94 -26.67
CA VAL A 612 -2.95 7.99 -25.88
C VAL A 612 -2.19 8.16 -24.56
N SER A 613 -1.87 9.40 -24.17
CA SER A 613 -1.21 9.66 -22.90
C SER A 613 -2.02 10.57 -21.99
N PHE A 614 -1.86 10.36 -20.69
CA PHE A 614 -2.42 11.19 -19.62
C PHE A 614 -1.28 11.68 -18.74
N ARG A 615 -1.20 13.00 -18.53
CA ARG A 615 -0.07 13.61 -17.82
C ARG A 615 -0.49 14.69 -16.84
N ASP A 616 0.12 14.69 -15.64
CA ASP A 616 0.01 15.79 -14.67
C ASP A 616 -1.43 16.01 -14.14
N LEU A 617 -2.24 14.94 -14.03
CA LEU A 617 -3.65 15.03 -13.58
C LEU A 617 -3.85 14.40 -12.20
N VAL A 618 -4.78 14.95 -11.42
CA VAL A 618 -5.34 14.32 -10.23
C VAL A 618 -6.68 13.67 -10.58
N LEU A 619 -6.81 12.37 -10.34
CA LEU A 619 -8.06 11.62 -10.48
C LEU A 619 -8.49 11.13 -9.10
N GLU A 620 -9.71 11.43 -8.69
CA GLU A 620 -10.16 11.14 -7.32
C GLU A 620 -11.66 10.92 -7.14
N ASP A 621 -12.01 10.40 -5.95
CA ASP A 621 -13.35 10.35 -5.35
C ASP A 621 -14.41 9.54 -6.14
N THR A 622 -14.03 8.39 -6.69
CA THR A 622 -14.97 7.45 -7.36
C THR A 622 -15.40 6.29 -6.45
N ARG A 623 -16.59 5.73 -6.70
CA ARG A 623 -17.06 4.48 -6.04
C ARG A 623 -16.34 3.22 -6.55
N GLY A 624 -15.74 3.28 -7.73
CA GLY A 624 -15.09 2.16 -8.40
C GLY A 624 -13.63 2.44 -8.68
N HIS A 625 -13.19 2.19 -9.92
CA HIS A 625 -11.83 2.48 -10.37
C HIS A 625 -11.64 3.98 -10.68
N LEU A 626 -10.41 4.48 -10.79
CA LEU A 626 -10.17 5.81 -11.38
C LEU A 626 -9.93 5.70 -12.88
N PHE A 627 -9.06 4.77 -13.27
CA PHE A 627 -8.63 4.57 -14.65
C PHE A 627 -8.68 3.10 -15.06
N THR A 628 -9.23 2.80 -16.25
CA THR A 628 -9.07 1.49 -16.87
C THR A 628 -8.65 1.58 -18.33
N ALA A 629 -7.83 0.63 -18.79
CA ALA A 629 -7.48 0.45 -20.19
C ALA A 629 -7.47 -1.03 -20.57
N TRP A 630 -8.15 -1.36 -21.66
CA TRP A 630 -8.27 -2.72 -22.18
C TRP A 630 -7.91 -2.76 -23.66
N TRP A 631 -7.22 -3.82 -24.07
CA TRP A 631 -6.71 -4.00 -25.44
C TRP A 631 -5.94 -2.78 -25.95
N ALA A 632 -5.22 -2.12 -25.03
CA ALA A 632 -4.54 -0.87 -25.30
C ALA A 632 -3.14 -1.13 -25.88
N LYS A 633 -2.63 -0.16 -26.64
CA LYS A 633 -1.25 -0.18 -27.10
C LYS A 633 -0.61 1.20 -26.96
N GLY A 634 0.59 1.30 -26.38
CA GLY A 634 1.30 2.58 -26.32
C GLY A 634 0.60 3.63 -25.45
N VAL A 635 -0.21 3.20 -24.48
CA VAL A 635 -0.89 4.11 -23.55
C VAL A 635 0.03 4.46 -22.39
N ALA A 636 0.07 5.73 -22.02
CA ALA A 636 0.95 6.20 -20.94
C ALA A 636 0.20 7.00 -19.87
N LEU A 637 0.43 6.68 -18.61
CA LEU A 637 0.01 7.44 -17.43
C LEU A 637 1.29 7.99 -16.80
N ARG A 638 1.44 9.31 -16.79
CA ARG A 638 2.68 9.97 -16.36
C ARG A 638 2.39 11.03 -15.31
N ASN A 639 3.04 10.96 -14.16
CA ASN A 639 2.87 11.95 -13.10
C ASN A 639 1.40 12.18 -12.71
N LEU A 640 0.64 11.09 -12.59
CA LEU A 640 -0.75 11.16 -12.13
C LEU A 640 -0.83 10.99 -10.63
N THR A 641 -1.72 11.74 -9.98
CA THR A 641 -2.17 11.42 -8.63
C THR A 641 -3.49 10.66 -8.71
N LEU A 642 -3.48 9.40 -8.30
CA LEU A 642 -4.63 8.51 -8.29
C LEU A 642 -5.01 8.25 -6.83
N ARG A 643 -6.07 8.90 -6.33
CA ARG A 643 -6.43 8.80 -4.89
C ARG A 643 -7.90 8.57 -4.65
N ASN A 644 -8.24 8.10 -3.45
CA ASN A 644 -9.62 8.14 -2.94
C ASN A 644 -10.65 7.42 -3.84
N CYS A 645 -10.44 6.14 -4.12
CA CYS A 645 -11.40 5.37 -4.92
C CYS A 645 -11.88 4.11 -4.20
N GLY A 646 -13.07 3.63 -4.56
CA GLY A 646 -13.67 2.44 -3.93
C GLY A 646 -13.10 1.10 -4.41
N GLN A 647 -12.35 1.09 -5.51
CA GLN A 647 -11.67 -0.09 -6.07
C GLN A 647 -10.19 0.21 -6.40
N SER A 648 -9.78 0.18 -7.67
CA SER A 648 -8.36 0.34 -8.05
C SER A 648 -7.99 1.72 -8.56
N GLY A 649 -6.74 2.13 -8.33
CA GLY A 649 -6.17 3.36 -8.90
C GLY A 649 -6.14 3.28 -10.42
N ALA A 650 -5.42 2.31 -10.98
CA ALA A 650 -5.47 2.01 -12.41
C ALA A 650 -5.44 0.51 -12.71
N THR A 651 -6.23 0.09 -13.70
CA THR A 651 -6.19 -1.27 -14.26
C THR A 651 -5.88 -1.17 -15.74
N VAL A 652 -4.69 -1.62 -16.16
CA VAL A 652 -4.22 -1.47 -17.54
C VAL A 652 -3.86 -2.82 -18.15
N GLN A 653 -4.39 -3.09 -19.34
CA GLN A 653 -4.18 -4.32 -20.08
C GLN A 653 -3.87 -4.01 -21.55
N GLY A 654 -2.76 -4.57 -22.04
CA GLY A 654 -2.26 -4.23 -23.37
C GLY A 654 -0.76 -4.42 -23.54
N GLU A 655 -0.19 -3.73 -24.52
CA GLU A 655 1.24 -3.77 -24.86
C GLU A 655 1.81 -2.35 -24.93
N GLU A 656 3.12 -2.21 -24.69
CA GLU A 656 3.83 -0.93 -24.67
C GLU A 656 3.18 0.10 -23.72
N LEU A 657 2.61 -0.38 -22.61
CA LEU A 657 1.98 0.46 -21.59
C LEU A 657 3.04 1.03 -20.65
N VAL A 658 2.91 2.32 -20.30
CA VAL A 658 3.82 2.98 -19.37
C VAL A 658 3.02 3.62 -18.24
N VAL A 659 3.27 3.19 -17.01
CA VAL A 659 2.81 3.88 -15.79
C VAL A 659 4.05 4.38 -15.09
N SER A 660 4.27 5.70 -15.09
CA SER A 660 5.48 6.27 -14.50
C SER A 660 5.25 7.53 -13.69
N ARG A 661 6.02 7.67 -12.60
CA ARG A 661 5.97 8.84 -11.72
C ARG A 661 4.60 9.09 -11.08
N CYS A 662 3.76 8.07 -11.00
CA CYS A 662 2.43 8.21 -10.44
C CYS A 662 2.45 8.04 -8.91
N THR A 663 1.59 8.78 -8.23
CA THR A 663 1.27 8.58 -6.81
C THR A 663 -0.09 7.92 -6.70
N VAL A 664 -0.16 6.76 -6.06
CA VAL A 664 -1.39 6.00 -5.85
C VAL A 664 -1.64 5.83 -4.36
N ARG A 665 -2.80 6.29 -3.87
CA ARG A 665 -3.13 6.20 -2.45
C ARG A 665 -4.61 6.04 -2.13
N ASP A 666 -4.89 5.51 -0.95
CA ASP A 666 -6.23 5.44 -0.36
C ASP A 666 -7.26 4.66 -1.22
N THR A 667 -6.80 3.68 -2.00
CA THR A 667 -7.65 2.88 -2.90
C THR A 667 -8.37 1.76 -2.15
N GLY A 668 -9.61 1.49 -2.55
CA GLY A 668 -10.50 0.57 -1.86
C GLY A 668 -10.11 -0.90 -2.03
N SER A 669 -9.52 -1.29 -3.17
CA SER A 669 -9.05 -2.66 -3.41
C SER A 669 -7.56 -2.73 -3.77
N SER A 670 -7.15 -2.40 -5.00
CA SER A 670 -5.76 -2.54 -5.45
C SER A 670 -5.16 -1.19 -5.79
N GLY A 671 -3.84 -1.03 -5.74
CA GLY A 671 -3.20 0.19 -6.22
C GLY A 671 -3.24 0.22 -7.76
N LEU A 672 -2.45 -0.65 -8.36
CA LEU A 672 -2.26 -0.78 -9.81
C LEU A 672 -2.40 -2.23 -10.24
N THR A 673 -3.01 -2.45 -11.40
CA THR A 673 -3.08 -3.77 -12.05
C THR A 673 -2.54 -3.64 -13.47
N MET A 674 -1.64 -4.55 -13.86
CA MET A 674 -1.00 -4.55 -15.16
C MET A 674 -0.99 -5.93 -15.79
N SER A 675 -1.54 -6.05 -17.00
CA SER A 675 -1.48 -7.29 -17.77
C SER A 675 -1.23 -7.09 -19.26
N GLY A 676 -0.77 -8.14 -19.95
CA GLY A 676 -0.38 -8.04 -21.36
C GLY A 676 0.61 -9.09 -21.83
N GLY A 677 0.91 -9.08 -23.12
CA GLY A 677 1.75 -10.10 -23.76
C GLY A 677 1.03 -11.43 -23.90
N ASP A 678 1.74 -12.44 -24.42
CA ASP A 678 1.21 -13.79 -24.63
C ASP A 678 2.18 -14.83 -24.10
N ARG A 679 1.76 -15.52 -23.02
CA ARG A 679 2.53 -16.58 -22.37
C ARG A 679 2.72 -17.80 -23.25
N LYS A 680 1.78 -18.14 -24.14
CA LYS A 680 1.89 -19.32 -25.00
C LYS A 680 3.00 -19.16 -26.02
N THR A 681 3.13 -17.96 -26.57
CA THR A 681 4.18 -17.61 -27.55
C THR A 681 5.41 -16.97 -26.91
N LEU A 682 5.40 -16.75 -25.59
CA LEU A 682 6.41 -15.98 -24.85
C LEU A 682 6.64 -14.58 -25.45
N THR A 683 5.59 -13.98 -26.01
CA THR A 683 5.64 -12.62 -26.54
C THR A 683 5.54 -11.63 -25.38
N HIS A 684 6.55 -10.77 -25.22
CA HIS A 684 6.59 -9.76 -24.16
C HIS A 684 5.64 -8.63 -24.46
N SER A 685 4.95 -8.14 -23.43
CA SER A 685 4.11 -6.95 -23.49
C SER A 685 4.91 -5.66 -23.68
N ALA A 686 6.16 -5.63 -23.22
CA ALA A 686 6.96 -4.42 -23.05
C ALA A 686 6.29 -3.34 -22.17
N ASN A 687 5.42 -3.74 -21.24
CA ASN A 687 4.80 -2.82 -20.29
C ASN A 687 5.78 -2.48 -19.15
N VAL A 688 5.71 -1.24 -18.68
CA VAL A 688 6.60 -0.68 -17.65
C VAL A 688 5.79 -0.01 -16.54
N LEU A 689 6.12 -0.37 -15.28
CA LEU A 689 5.75 0.36 -14.08
C LEU A 689 7.02 0.88 -13.41
N GLU A 690 7.19 2.20 -13.35
CA GLU A 690 8.42 2.78 -12.79
C GLU A 690 8.26 4.09 -12.04
N ASN A 691 9.12 4.30 -11.04
CA ASN A 691 9.17 5.56 -10.28
C ASN A 691 7.82 5.93 -9.66
N CYS A 692 6.99 4.95 -9.31
CA CYS A 692 5.70 5.19 -8.68
C CYS A 692 5.75 5.04 -7.17
N GLU A 693 4.95 5.86 -6.50
CA GLU A 693 4.59 5.72 -5.09
C GLU A 693 3.25 4.98 -5.00
N VAL A 694 3.20 3.87 -4.27
CA VAL A 694 1.95 3.13 -4.02
C VAL A 694 1.79 2.88 -2.53
N GLN A 695 0.83 3.59 -1.93
CA GLN A 695 0.56 3.57 -0.49
C GLN A 695 -0.89 3.20 -0.19
N GLY A 696 -1.16 2.48 0.90
CA GLY A 696 -2.51 2.41 1.47
C GLY A 696 -3.58 1.77 0.56
N ALA A 697 -3.17 0.92 -0.38
CA ALA A 697 -4.09 0.13 -1.19
C ALA A 697 -4.84 -0.91 -0.34
N GLY A 698 -6.12 -1.16 -0.64
CA GLY A 698 -6.92 -2.16 0.08
C GLY A 698 -7.65 -1.62 1.32
N ARG A 699 -8.03 -0.34 1.30
CA ARG A 699 -8.72 0.33 2.42
C ARG A 699 -10.08 -0.28 2.76
N LEU A 700 -10.82 -0.73 1.76
CA LEU A 700 -12.16 -1.32 1.90
C LEU A 700 -12.16 -2.84 1.72
N GLN A 701 -11.24 -3.37 0.92
CA GLN A 701 -11.04 -4.78 0.66
C GLN A 701 -9.59 -5.15 1.00
N ILE A 702 -9.39 -5.72 2.19
CA ILE A 702 -8.07 -6.16 2.64
C ILE A 702 -7.70 -7.46 1.93
N SER A 703 -8.59 -8.44 1.97
CA SER A 703 -8.39 -9.72 1.29
C SER A 703 -8.39 -9.57 -0.22
N SER A 704 -7.32 -10.02 -0.87
CA SER A 704 -7.09 -9.84 -2.30
C SER A 704 -6.88 -8.38 -2.74
N GLY A 705 -6.82 -7.41 -1.80
CA GLY A 705 -6.35 -6.06 -2.08
C GLY A 705 -4.82 -6.05 -2.09
N VAL A 706 -4.22 -5.61 -3.19
CA VAL A 706 -2.76 -5.65 -3.39
C VAL A 706 -2.26 -4.30 -3.92
N ALA A 707 -1.05 -3.89 -3.57
CA ALA A 707 -0.52 -2.64 -4.13
C ALA A 707 -0.32 -2.73 -5.64
N VAL A 708 0.34 -3.79 -6.12
CA VAL A 708 0.58 -4.03 -7.54
C VAL A 708 0.20 -5.47 -7.91
N ASP A 709 -0.66 -5.63 -8.90
CA ASP A 709 -1.07 -6.93 -9.45
C ASP A 709 -0.55 -7.11 -10.89
N LEU A 710 0.18 -8.20 -11.14
CA LEU A 710 0.81 -8.50 -12.42
C LEU A 710 0.26 -9.81 -13.00
N ASP A 711 0.02 -9.84 -14.31
CA ASP A 711 -0.26 -11.08 -15.05
C ASP A 711 0.14 -10.96 -16.53
N GLY A 712 0.43 -12.07 -17.20
CA GLY A 712 0.80 -12.11 -18.61
C GLY A 712 2.28 -12.42 -18.85
N CYS A 713 2.94 -11.70 -19.75
CA CYS A 713 4.32 -12.00 -20.14
C CYS A 713 5.16 -10.72 -20.36
N GLY A 714 6.33 -10.61 -19.72
CA GLY A 714 7.36 -9.63 -20.11
C GLY A 714 7.21 -8.19 -19.59
N HIS A 715 6.51 -7.98 -18.45
CA HIS A 715 6.49 -6.66 -17.77
C HIS A 715 7.80 -6.32 -17.04
N LEU A 716 8.11 -5.03 -16.96
CA LEU A 716 9.20 -4.47 -16.15
C LEU A 716 8.64 -3.59 -15.02
N ILE A 717 8.90 -3.98 -13.77
CA ILE A 717 8.48 -3.27 -12.57
C ILE A 717 9.73 -2.82 -11.83
N ARG A 718 10.04 -1.52 -11.89
CA ARG A 718 11.31 -1.02 -11.33
C ARG A 718 11.20 0.29 -10.59
N ASN A 719 12.07 0.50 -9.62
CA ASN A 719 12.22 1.81 -8.98
C ASN A 719 10.93 2.36 -8.37
N ASN A 720 10.08 1.49 -7.83
CA ASN A 720 8.86 1.90 -7.15
C ASN A 720 9.06 1.85 -5.63
N HIS A 721 8.27 2.63 -4.91
CA HIS A 721 8.16 2.57 -3.46
C HIS A 721 6.74 2.12 -3.10
N ILE A 722 6.64 0.96 -2.44
CA ILE A 722 5.38 0.28 -2.17
C ILE A 722 5.27 0.04 -0.67
N HIS A 723 4.30 0.68 -0.01
CA HIS A 723 4.23 0.60 1.44
C HIS A 723 2.83 0.82 2.04
N ASP A 724 2.74 0.60 3.36
CA ASP A 724 1.52 0.72 4.17
C ASP A 724 0.33 -0.08 3.60
N THR A 725 0.58 -1.32 3.18
CA THR A 725 -0.46 -2.18 2.63
C THR A 725 -0.98 -3.15 3.71
N PRO A 726 -2.30 -3.33 3.84
CA PRO A 726 -2.87 -4.25 4.81
C PRO A 726 -2.62 -5.72 4.44
N SER A 727 -2.32 -6.01 3.17
CA SER A 727 -2.07 -7.36 2.64
C SER A 727 -0.82 -7.39 1.76
N VAL A 728 -0.88 -7.88 0.51
CA VAL A 728 0.29 -8.11 -0.37
C VAL A 728 0.82 -6.81 -0.99
N GLY A 729 2.15 -6.71 -1.14
CA GLY A 729 2.80 -5.66 -1.94
C GLY A 729 2.62 -5.90 -3.44
N VAL A 730 3.39 -6.84 -3.99
CA VAL A 730 3.31 -7.24 -5.40
C VAL A 730 2.74 -8.66 -5.50
N PHE A 731 1.64 -8.83 -6.23
CA PHE A 731 1.14 -10.14 -6.63
C PHE A 731 1.66 -10.49 -8.04
N LEU A 732 2.56 -11.46 -8.10
CA LEU A 732 3.22 -11.92 -9.31
C LEU A 732 2.49 -13.15 -9.89
N ARG A 733 1.87 -12.97 -11.06
CA ARG A 733 1.39 -14.06 -11.93
C ARG A 733 1.99 -13.87 -13.31
N GLY A 734 1.99 -14.92 -14.13
CA GLY A 734 2.54 -14.84 -15.49
C GLY A 734 4.01 -15.23 -15.59
N SER A 735 4.67 -14.82 -16.67
CA SER A 735 5.99 -15.31 -17.10
C SER A 735 6.92 -14.17 -17.51
N GLU A 736 8.24 -14.37 -17.37
CA GLU A 736 9.27 -13.44 -17.84
C GLU A 736 9.17 -11.99 -17.35
N HIS A 737 8.54 -11.77 -16.19
CA HIS A 737 8.52 -10.47 -15.53
C HIS A 737 9.86 -10.15 -14.88
N ARG A 738 10.22 -8.87 -14.84
CA ARG A 738 11.35 -8.35 -14.05
C ARG A 738 10.82 -7.42 -12.97
N ILE A 739 11.11 -7.74 -11.71
CA ILE A 739 10.80 -6.92 -10.54
C ILE A 739 12.12 -6.51 -9.91
N GLU A 740 12.55 -5.27 -10.14
CA GLU A 740 13.90 -4.84 -9.76
C GLU A 740 14.00 -3.44 -9.14
N LEU A 741 14.96 -3.25 -8.22
CA LEU A 741 15.24 -1.93 -7.64
C LEU A 741 14.05 -1.27 -6.95
N ASN A 742 13.08 -2.04 -6.47
CA ASN A 742 11.93 -1.52 -5.73
C ASN A 742 12.22 -1.50 -4.24
N ASP A 743 11.61 -0.54 -3.54
CA ASP A 743 11.56 -0.44 -2.09
C ASP A 743 10.17 -0.89 -1.59
N LEU A 744 10.13 -1.89 -0.71
CA LEU A 744 8.90 -2.49 -0.21
C LEU A 744 8.95 -2.60 1.31
N HIS A 745 8.06 -1.89 2.02
CA HIS A 745 8.00 -1.96 3.49
C HIS A 745 6.62 -1.73 4.08
N ASP A 746 6.41 -2.10 5.35
CA ASP A 746 5.11 -1.98 6.03
C ASP A 746 3.97 -2.69 5.26
N ILE A 747 4.25 -3.92 4.84
CA ILE A 747 3.33 -4.79 4.10
C ILE A 747 2.80 -5.87 5.04
N GLY A 748 1.53 -6.24 4.86
CA GLY A 748 0.85 -7.25 5.66
C GLY A 748 0.30 -6.72 6.99
N LEU A 749 0.06 -5.40 7.09
CA LEU A 749 -0.31 -4.76 8.35
C LEU A 749 -1.54 -5.36 9.03
N ARG A 750 -2.52 -5.87 8.26
CA ARG A 750 -3.79 -6.38 8.80
C ARG A 750 -4.13 -7.81 8.37
N SER A 751 -3.44 -8.38 7.39
CA SER A 751 -3.64 -9.75 6.90
C SER A 751 -2.58 -10.70 7.48
N GLY A 752 -2.82 -12.02 7.39
CA GLY A 752 -1.80 -13.05 7.40
C GLY A 752 -1.70 -13.76 6.05
N ASP A 753 -0.82 -14.76 5.95
CA ASP A 753 -0.57 -15.60 4.76
C ASP A 753 -0.28 -14.75 3.52
N CYS A 754 0.63 -13.78 3.67
CA CYS A 754 1.01 -12.88 2.59
C CYS A 754 2.50 -12.51 2.65
N GLY A 755 3.00 -11.88 1.59
CA GLY A 755 4.37 -11.40 1.55
C GLY A 755 4.53 -10.12 0.74
N ALA A 756 5.72 -9.51 0.84
CA ALA A 756 6.07 -8.32 0.07
C ALA A 756 5.96 -8.58 -1.44
N ILE A 757 6.46 -9.73 -1.88
CA ILE A 757 6.25 -10.26 -3.22
C ILE A 757 5.67 -11.66 -3.09
N TYR A 758 4.45 -11.85 -3.58
CA TYR A 758 3.69 -13.09 -3.48
C TYR A 758 3.45 -13.69 -4.87
N ALA A 759 3.62 -15.00 -5.03
CA ALA A 759 3.31 -15.75 -6.24
C ALA A 759 2.69 -17.09 -5.84
N CYS A 760 1.72 -17.59 -6.61
CA CYS A 760 0.88 -18.70 -6.17
C CYS A 760 0.36 -19.54 -7.35
N GLU A 761 0.18 -20.86 -7.14
CA GLU A 761 -0.61 -21.77 -7.99
C GLU A 761 -0.21 -21.93 -9.48
N ASP A 762 0.98 -21.49 -9.92
CA ASP A 762 1.34 -21.49 -11.35
C ASP A 762 2.65 -22.23 -11.67
N TRP A 763 2.54 -23.41 -12.30
CA TRP A 763 3.70 -24.19 -12.77
C TRP A 763 4.38 -23.61 -14.02
N GLY A 764 3.66 -22.72 -14.72
CA GLY A 764 4.12 -21.97 -15.89
C GLY A 764 4.64 -20.58 -15.52
N ALA A 765 4.89 -20.25 -14.26
CA ALA A 765 5.44 -18.96 -13.83
C ALA A 765 6.95 -18.81 -14.14
N ARG A 766 7.38 -19.28 -15.33
CA ARG A 766 8.78 -19.41 -15.72
C ARG A 766 9.40 -18.08 -16.15
N GLY A 767 10.69 -17.95 -15.86
CA GLY A 767 11.53 -16.84 -16.32
C GLY A 767 11.33 -15.52 -15.55
N ASN A 768 10.50 -15.52 -14.51
CA ASN A 768 10.34 -14.37 -13.64
C ASN A 768 11.61 -14.12 -12.81
N VAL A 769 12.05 -12.87 -12.72
CA VAL A 769 13.24 -12.46 -11.96
C VAL A 769 12.88 -11.37 -10.96
N ILE A 770 13.09 -11.66 -9.69
CA ILE A 770 12.98 -10.73 -8.56
C ILE A 770 14.41 -10.38 -8.14
N ARG A 771 14.87 -9.15 -8.39
CA ARG A 771 16.27 -8.82 -8.11
C ARG A 771 16.54 -7.42 -7.57
N ARG A 772 17.53 -7.31 -6.69
CA ARG A 772 18.01 -6.01 -6.18
C ARG A 772 16.90 -5.13 -5.59
N ASN A 773 15.89 -5.76 -5.01
CA ASN A 773 14.86 -5.05 -4.25
C ASN A 773 15.31 -4.91 -2.80
N PHE A 774 14.86 -3.85 -2.13
CA PHE A 774 14.95 -3.72 -0.68
C PHE A 774 13.57 -4.02 -0.10
N ILE A 775 13.48 -5.10 0.66
CA ILE A 775 12.25 -5.57 1.30
C ILE A 775 12.49 -5.48 2.79
N HIS A 776 11.77 -4.61 3.49
CA HIS A 776 12.00 -4.42 4.92
C HIS A 776 10.76 -4.13 5.76
N ASP A 777 10.84 -4.35 7.08
CA ASP A 777 9.76 -4.04 8.02
C ASP A 777 8.41 -4.68 7.66
N ILE A 778 8.44 -5.93 7.20
CA ILE A 778 7.24 -6.72 6.92
C ILE A 778 6.64 -7.15 8.26
N ARG A 779 5.48 -6.59 8.60
CA ARG A 779 4.94 -6.67 9.96
C ARG A 779 3.43 -6.64 10.02
N SER A 780 2.91 -7.14 11.13
CA SER A 780 1.47 -7.13 11.44
C SER A 780 1.19 -6.16 12.58
N GLU A 781 0.13 -5.38 12.44
CA GLU A 781 -0.46 -4.59 13.53
C GLU A 781 -1.43 -5.44 14.38
N LEU A 782 -1.92 -6.55 13.83
CA LEU A 782 -2.79 -7.51 14.51
C LEU A 782 -2.02 -8.67 15.17
N GLY A 783 -0.69 -8.64 15.10
CA GLY A 783 0.19 -9.62 15.74
C GLY A 783 0.35 -10.95 14.99
N HIS A 784 0.00 -10.99 13.69
CA HIS A 784 0.29 -12.14 12.85
C HIS A 784 1.80 -12.28 12.59
N THR A 785 2.30 -13.51 12.65
CA THR A 785 3.69 -13.83 12.29
C THR A 785 3.82 -14.49 10.92
N ASP A 786 2.68 -14.72 10.26
CA ASP A 786 2.57 -15.39 8.96
C ASP A 786 2.72 -14.37 7.82
N LEU A 787 3.86 -13.67 7.80
CA LEU A 787 4.17 -12.53 6.94
C LEU A 787 5.59 -12.59 6.40
N HIS A 788 5.76 -12.58 5.09
CA HIS A 788 7.02 -13.02 4.47
C HIS A 788 7.66 -11.96 3.58
N GLY A 789 8.97 -12.07 3.37
CA GLY A 789 9.66 -11.28 2.35
C GLY A 789 9.20 -11.67 0.95
N ILE A 790 9.68 -12.81 0.46
CA ILE A 790 9.28 -13.38 -0.85
C ILE A 790 8.54 -14.69 -0.60
N TYR A 791 7.28 -14.75 -1.03
CA TYR A 791 6.39 -15.89 -0.80
C TYR A 791 5.99 -16.56 -2.12
N MET A 792 6.52 -17.75 -2.34
CA MET A 792 6.25 -18.66 -3.44
C MET A 792 5.34 -19.79 -2.94
N ASP A 793 4.04 -19.60 -3.08
CA ASP A 793 3.02 -20.46 -2.52
C ASP A 793 2.44 -21.48 -3.52
N GLU A 794 1.75 -22.49 -2.98
CA GLU A 794 0.90 -23.41 -3.71
C GLU A 794 1.57 -24.01 -4.96
N THR A 795 2.82 -24.44 -4.79
CA THR A 795 3.65 -25.09 -5.82
C THR A 795 4.00 -24.24 -7.05
N VAL A 796 3.99 -22.91 -6.94
CA VAL A 796 4.50 -22.04 -8.01
C VAL A 796 5.95 -22.41 -8.39
N ALA A 797 6.30 -22.36 -9.68
CA ALA A 797 7.56 -22.91 -10.18
C ALA A 797 8.31 -21.96 -11.13
N GLY A 798 9.65 -22.01 -11.06
CA GLY A 798 10.55 -21.32 -11.98
C GLY A 798 10.79 -19.83 -11.70
N ILE A 799 10.62 -19.40 -10.44
CA ILE A 799 10.91 -18.03 -10.02
C ILE A 799 12.38 -17.92 -9.59
N ARG A 800 13.07 -16.89 -10.09
CA ARG A 800 14.44 -16.56 -9.69
C ARG A 800 14.46 -15.33 -8.80
N SER A 801 15.05 -15.45 -7.61
CA SER A 801 15.32 -14.38 -6.67
C SER A 801 16.82 -14.18 -6.50
N GLU A 802 17.34 -13.01 -6.88
CA GLU A 802 18.76 -12.71 -6.80
C GLU A 802 19.10 -11.32 -6.27
N ASP A 803 20.19 -11.21 -5.51
CA ASP A 803 20.75 -9.93 -5.07
C ASP A 803 19.75 -9.04 -4.27
N ASN A 804 18.72 -9.62 -3.63
CA ASN A 804 17.75 -8.86 -2.82
C ASN A 804 18.23 -8.70 -1.37
N VAL A 805 17.81 -7.62 -0.73
CA VAL A 805 17.95 -7.41 0.72
C VAL A 805 16.58 -7.60 1.36
N ILE A 806 16.47 -8.58 2.27
CA ILE A 806 15.27 -8.85 3.06
C ILE A 806 15.61 -8.63 4.53
N TYR A 807 15.05 -7.59 5.15
CA TYR A 807 15.44 -7.12 6.47
C TYR A 807 14.23 -6.93 7.40
N ARG A 808 14.24 -7.51 8.60
CA ARG A 808 13.14 -7.37 9.59
C ARG A 808 11.76 -7.81 9.06
N ALA A 809 11.69 -8.95 8.37
CA ALA A 809 10.40 -9.60 8.14
C ALA A 809 9.96 -10.37 9.40
N THR A 810 8.71 -10.17 9.85
CA THR A 810 8.19 -10.81 11.06
C THR A 810 8.14 -12.34 10.91
N GLY A 811 7.82 -12.84 9.72
CA GLY A 811 7.92 -14.25 9.35
C GLY A 811 9.21 -14.57 8.60
N GLU A 812 9.12 -15.46 7.61
CA GLU A 812 10.26 -15.91 6.82
C GLU A 812 10.77 -14.85 5.82
N GLY A 813 12.09 -14.82 5.59
CA GLY A 813 12.66 -14.14 4.42
C GLY A 813 12.14 -14.74 3.12
N PHE A 814 12.17 -16.08 3.02
CA PHE A 814 11.59 -16.84 1.93
C PHE A 814 10.53 -17.84 2.43
N ARG A 815 9.36 -17.87 1.82
CA ARG A 815 8.41 -18.97 2.02
C ARG A 815 8.18 -19.69 0.70
N VAL A 816 8.57 -20.96 0.65
CA VAL A 816 8.51 -21.82 -0.53
C VAL A 816 7.63 -23.02 -0.21
N ASN A 817 6.37 -22.92 -0.60
CA ASN A 817 5.37 -23.94 -0.30
C ASN A 817 5.26 -24.95 -1.48
N GLY A 818 6.26 -25.82 -1.58
CA GLY A 818 6.45 -26.71 -2.73
C GLY A 818 6.89 -25.97 -3.98
N GLY A 819 6.64 -26.59 -5.15
CA GLY A 819 7.01 -26.02 -6.44
C GLY A 819 8.46 -26.31 -6.81
N ARG A 820 8.75 -26.31 -8.11
CA ARG A 820 10.03 -26.78 -8.67
C ARG A 820 10.80 -25.63 -9.30
N ASP A 821 12.10 -25.82 -9.41
CA ASP A 821 13.00 -24.94 -10.17
C ASP A 821 12.99 -23.47 -9.68
N ASN A 822 12.64 -23.23 -8.40
CA ASN A 822 12.74 -21.89 -7.79
C ASN A 822 14.18 -21.66 -7.33
N ILE A 823 14.79 -20.54 -7.71
CA ILE A 823 16.21 -20.26 -7.49
C ILE A 823 16.37 -19.04 -6.58
N MET A 824 17.08 -19.19 -5.46
CA MET A 824 17.36 -18.14 -4.50
C MET A 824 18.88 -18.02 -4.30
N ARG A 825 19.50 -17.02 -4.93
CA ARG A 825 20.96 -16.83 -4.89
C ARG A 825 21.40 -15.40 -4.57
N ARG A 826 22.49 -15.24 -3.81
CA ARG A 826 23.10 -13.93 -3.49
C ARG A 826 22.15 -12.94 -2.81
N ASN A 827 21.17 -13.42 -2.08
CA ASN A 827 20.30 -12.58 -1.27
C ASN A 827 20.92 -12.37 0.13
N LEU A 828 20.63 -11.23 0.75
CA LEU A 828 20.87 -11.01 2.18
C LEU A 828 19.55 -11.09 2.92
N VAL A 829 19.42 -12.05 3.84
CA VAL A 829 18.25 -12.19 4.73
C VAL A 829 18.71 -11.98 6.17
N ALA A 830 18.24 -10.90 6.80
CA ALA A 830 18.67 -10.54 8.13
C ALA A 830 17.54 -10.05 9.04
N ARG A 831 17.65 -10.37 10.33
CA ARG A 831 16.66 -9.99 11.37
C ARG A 831 15.23 -10.48 11.10
N CYS A 832 15.06 -11.54 10.32
CA CYS A 832 13.75 -12.11 10.03
C CYS A 832 13.32 -13.15 11.06
N GLY A 833 12.02 -13.47 11.11
CA GLY A 833 11.48 -14.57 11.91
C GLY A 833 12.06 -15.93 11.54
N ALA A 834 12.39 -16.15 10.27
CA ALA A 834 13.14 -17.30 9.78
C ALA A 834 13.89 -16.97 8.48
N ILE A 835 14.93 -17.75 8.13
CA ILE A 835 15.58 -17.64 6.81
C ILE A 835 14.60 -18.08 5.73
N ILE A 836 14.10 -19.30 5.86
CA ILE A 836 13.23 -19.94 4.88
C ILE A 836 12.26 -20.91 5.54
N TRP A 837 11.04 -20.98 4.98
CA TRP A 837 10.16 -22.14 5.09
C TRP A 837 10.15 -22.90 3.76
N ALA A 838 10.48 -24.19 3.77
CA ALA A 838 10.44 -25.04 2.59
C ALA A 838 9.55 -26.27 2.84
N SER A 839 8.64 -26.57 1.92
CA SER A 839 7.78 -27.75 2.01
C SER A 839 7.72 -28.59 0.74
N ASP A 840 7.25 -29.84 0.86
CA ASP A 840 6.87 -30.69 -0.27
C ASP A 840 5.36 -30.63 -0.57
N TRP A 841 4.75 -29.43 -0.45
CA TRP A 841 3.31 -29.22 -0.46
C TRP A 841 2.54 -29.96 -1.56
N GLY A 842 3.08 -30.06 -2.78
CA GLY A 842 2.46 -30.83 -3.86
C GLY A 842 2.24 -32.30 -3.51
N ARG A 843 3.23 -32.94 -2.86
CA ARG A 843 3.14 -34.32 -2.38
C ARG A 843 2.11 -34.47 -1.27
N GLN A 844 2.06 -33.49 -0.36
CA GLN A 844 1.08 -33.46 0.72
C GLN A 844 -0.35 -33.28 0.19
N GLN A 845 -0.56 -32.34 -0.74
CA GLN A 845 -1.86 -32.14 -1.40
C GLN A 845 -2.34 -33.43 -2.06
N PHE A 846 -1.45 -34.12 -2.77
CA PHE A 846 -1.76 -35.43 -3.34
C PHE A 846 -2.15 -36.47 -2.27
N ALA A 847 -1.37 -36.57 -1.19
CA ALA A 847 -1.65 -37.49 -0.09
C ALA A 847 -2.98 -37.21 0.63
N ASN A 848 -3.34 -35.94 0.76
CA ASN A 848 -4.58 -35.47 1.39
C ASN A 848 -5.80 -35.56 0.45
N GLY A 849 -5.63 -36.07 -0.78
CA GLY A 849 -6.72 -36.18 -1.76
C GLY A 849 -7.11 -34.87 -2.44
N ALA A 850 -6.34 -33.78 -2.27
CA ALA A 850 -6.55 -32.48 -2.92
C ALA A 850 -6.04 -32.47 -4.38
N THR A 851 -6.41 -33.49 -5.15
CA THR A 851 -5.89 -33.74 -6.51
C THR A 851 -6.45 -32.80 -7.56
N ALA A 852 -7.65 -32.25 -7.35
CA ALA A 852 -8.30 -31.35 -8.31
C ALA A 852 -7.49 -30.05 -8.55
N SER A 853 -6.93 -29.45 -7.49
CA SER A 853 -6.09 -28.25 -7.61
C SER A 853 -4.81 -28.54 -8.40
N LEU A 854 -4.14 -29.66 -8.12
CA LEU A 854 -2.95 -30.08 -8.87
C LEU A 854 -3.25 -30.38 -10.34
N GLN A 855 -4.37 -31.04 -10.63
CA GLN A 855 -4.81 -31.31 -12.01
C GLN A 855 -5.13 -30.01 -12.76
N ARG A 856 -5.72 -29.01 -12.09
CA ARG A 856 -5.93 -27.68 -12.67
C ARG A 856 -4.61 -27.01 -13.06
N ARG A 857 -3.59 -27.04 -12.18
CA ARG A 857 -2.26 -26.49 -12.48
C ARG A 857 -1.60 -27.21 -13.66
N GLN A 858 -1.71 -28.54 -13.72
CA GLN A 858 -1.23 -29.34 -14.86
C GLN A 858 -1.94 -28.92 -16.16
N GLN A 859 -3.26 -28.77 -16.14
CA GLN A 859 -4.03 -28.36 -17.32
C GLN A 859 -3.66 -26.96 -17.80
N ASN A 860 -3.45 -26.01 -16.88
CA ASN A 860 -2.97 -24.67 -17.20
C ASN A 860 -1.60 -24.72 -17.88
N LEU A 861 -0.66 -25.52 -17.36
CA LEU A 861 0.65 -25.72 -17.97
C LEU A 861 0.54 -26.33 -19.38
N ILE A 862 -0.30 -27.36 -19.56
CA ILE A 862 -0.55 -27.97 -20.88
C ILE A 862 -1.12 -26.95 -21.87
N ALA A 863 -2.01 -26.06 -21.43
CA ALA A 863 -2.62 -25.04 -22.27
C ALA A 863 -1.59 -24.03 -22.84
N LEU A 864 -0.48 -23.81 -22.13
CA LEU A 864 0.66 -23.01 -22.59
C LEU A 864 1.47 -23.68 -23.69
N GLY A 865 1.27 -24.98 -23.95
CA GLY A 865 2.06 -25.71 -24.94
C GLY A 865 3.52 -25.93 -24.54
N TYR A 866 3.80 -26.04 -23.23
CA TYR A 866 5.15 -26.07 -22.63
C TYR A 866 6.15 -27.11 -23.20
N LYS A 867 5.67 -28.12 -23.95
CA LYS A 867 6.51 -29.12 -24.65
C LYS A 867 6.77 -28.80 -26.13
N GLN A 868 6.36 -27.62 -26.60
CA GLN A 868 6.54 -27.14 -27.98
C GLN A 868 7.33 -25.84 -27.97
N GLU A 869 7.89 -25.44 -29.12
CA GLU A 869 8.52 -24.14 -29.25
C GLU A 869 7.50 -22.99 -29.06
N PRO A 870 7.88 -21.88 -28.42
CA PRO A 870 9.24 -21.57 -27.93
C PRO A 870 9.56 -22.10 -26.51
N TRP A 871 8.57 -22.67 -25.80
CA TRP A 871 8.75 -23.15 -24.43
C TRP A 871 9.79 -24.27 -24.29
N LEU A 872 9.81 -25.20 -25.25
CA LEU A 872 10.70 -26.35 -25.24
C LEU A 872 12.18 -25.94 -25.13
N SER A 873 12.60 -24.97 -25.95
CA SER A 873 13.99 -24.47 -25.94
C SER A 873 14.24 -23.47 -24.82
N ARG A 874 13.23 -22.70 -24.41
CA ARG A 874 13.37 -21.68 -23.37
C ARG A 874 13.46 -22.26 -21.95
N TYR A 875 12.67 -23.30 -21.67
CA TYR A 875 12.53 -23.94 -20.34
C TYR A 875 12.61 -25.48 -20.46
N PRO A 876 13.77 -26.03 -20.85
CA PRO A 876 13.93 -27.46 -21.08
C PRO A 876 13.57 -28.30 -19.84
N GLU A 877 13.88 -27.83 -18.64
CA GLU A 877 13.54 -28.48 -17.36
C GLU A 877 12.02 -28.58 -17.15
N CYS A 878 11.27 -27.54 -17.53
CA CYS A 878 9.82 -27.55 -17.48
C CYS A 878 9.23 -28.56 -18.47
N ALA A 879 9.84 -28.69 -19.65
CA ALA A 879 9.42 -29.63 -20.68
C ALA A 879 9.60 -31.11 -20.27
N GLU A 880 10.35 -31.42 -19.21
CA GLU A 880 10.45 -32.80 -18.70
C GLU A 880 9.19 -33.24 -17.93
N ILE A 881 8.43 -32.30 -17.37
CA ILE A 881 7.21 -32.60 -16.60
C ILE A 881 6.22 -33.39 -17.49
N PRO A 882 5.63 -34.50 -17.02
CA PRO A 882 4.69 -35.28 -17.82
C PRO A 882 3.38 -34.53 -18.10
N ASN A 883 2.82 -34.74 -19.29
CA ASN A 883 1.55 -34.14 -19.71
C ASN A 883 0.32 -35.00 -19.37
N THR A 884 0.48 -36.16 -18.73
CA THR A 884 -0.64 -36.99 -18.25
C THR A 884 -0.59 -37.15 -16.75
N TRP A 885 -1.75 -37.11 -16.09
CA TRP A 885 -1.82 -37.23 -14.63
C TRP A 885 -1.21 -38.54 -14.12
N ASN A 886 -1.49 -39.67 -14.78
CA ASN A 886 -0.94 -40.98 -14.42
C ASN A 886 0.59 -41.01 -14.44
N ALA A 887 1.23 -40.36 -15.42
CA ALA A 887 2.68 -40.28 -15.47
C ALA A 887 3.25 -39.31 -14.43
N LEU A 888 2.49 -38.28 -14.04
CA LEU A 888 2.86 -37.30 -13.02
C LEU A 888 2.89 -37.92 -11.61
N ILE A 889 1.91 -38.78 -11.31
CA ILE A 889 1.80 -39.49 -10.03
C ILE A 889 2.52 -40.84 -10.00
N ALA A 890 3.04 -41.31 -11.15
CA ALA A 890 3.90 -42.49 -11.20
C ALA A 890 5.22 -42.23 -10.45
N ALA A 891 5.97 -43.31 -10.17
CA ALA A 891 7.26 -43.22 -9.48
C ALA A 891 7.19 -42.39 -8.19
N ASP A 892 6.24 -42.73 -7.30
CA ASP A 892 5.96 -42.04 -6.03
C ASP A 892 5.68 -40.52 -6.20
N ALA A 893 4.98 -40.17 -7.28
CA ALA A 893 4.58 -38.79 -7.57
C ALA A 893 5.75 -37.79 -7.58
N LYS A 894 6.90 -38.21 -8.12
CA LYS A 894 8.15 -37.43 -8.06
C LYS A 894 8.02 -35.97 -8.52
N TRP A 895 7.16 -35.73 -9.51
CA TRP A 895 6.94 -34.41 -10.13
C TRP A 895 6.19 -33.43 -9.22
N LEU A 896 5.71 -33.88 -8.07
CA LEU A 896 5.10 -33.05 -7.04
C LEU A 896 6.08 -32.63 -5.94
N TYR A 897 7.29 -33.21 -5.89
CA TYR A 897 8.36 -32.77 -5.00
C TYR A 897 9.04 -31.51 -5.55
N PRO A 898 9.60 -30.65 -4.67
CA PRO A 898 10.21 -29.37 -5.03
C PRO A 898 11.64 -29.50 -5.57
N GLU A 899 11.87 -30.50 -6.44
CA GLU A 899 13.20 -30.70 -7.03
C GLU A 899 13.56 -29.57 -8.01
N GLY A 900 14.86 -29.41 -8.25
CA GLY A 900 15.40 -28.37 -9.13
C GLY A 900 15.50 -26.99 -8.46
N CYS A 901 14.91 -26.81 -7.28
CA CYS A 901 15.06 -25.60 -6.48
C CYS A 901 16.50 -25.42 -5.97
N GLU A 902 16.91 -24.18 -5.75
CA GLU A 902 18.24 -23.82 -5.24
C GLU A 902 18.16 -22.76 -4.15
N LEU A 903 18.89 -22.94 -3.05
CA LEU A 903 19.09 -21.93 -2.00
C LEU A 903 20.59 -21.81 -1.75
N ALA A 904 21.31 -21.12 -2.63
CA ALA A 904 22.78 -21.14 -2.65
C ALA A 904 23.39 -19.74 -2.60
N ASP A 905 24.63 -19.62 -2.12
CA ASP A 905 25.39 -18.37 -2.19
C ASP A 905 24.71 -17.15 -1.54
N ASN A 906 23.94 -17.33 -0.47
CA ASN A 906 23.25 -16.25 0.24
C ASN A 906 23.96 -15.85 1.55
N VAL A 907 23.61 -14.69 2.09
CA VAL A 907 24.04 -14.23 3.42
C VAL A 907 22.86 -14.24 4.38
N PHE A 908 23.01 -14.93 5.50
CA PHE A 908 21.98 -15.05 6.54
C PHE A 908 22.52 -14.57 7.89
N PHE A 909 21.87 -13.56 8.48
CA PHE A 909 22.38 -12.93 9.69
C PHE A 909 21.28 -12.55 10.71
N GLY A 910 21.41 -13.03 11.94
CA GLY A 910 20.58 -12.58 13.06
C GLY A 910 19.08 -12.89 12.90
N ASN A 911 18.73 -13.94 12.15
CA ASN A 911 17.35 -14.42 12.00
C ASN A 911 16.95 -15.27 13.22
N THR A 912 15.68 -15.23 13.62
CA THR A 912 15.19 -15.95 14.81
C THR A 912 15.24 -17.48 14.61
N LYS A 913 15.00 -17.94 13.38
CA LYS A 913 15.08 -19.36 13.00
C LYS A 913 15.91 -19.53 11.72
N GLY A 914 16.54 -20.69 11.60
CA GLY A 914 17.27 -21.10 10.40
C GLY A 914 16.33 -21.59 9.30
N TYR A 915 16.59 -22.81 8.84
CA TYR A 915 15.76 -23.47 7.83
C TYR A 915 14.60 -24.18 8.53
N THR A 916 13.38 -23.86 8.12
CA THR A 916 12.15 -24.44 8.65
C THR A 916 11.34 -25.04 7.51
N GLY A 917 10.35 -25.88 7.83
CA GLY A 917 9.60 -26.54 6.80
C GLY A 917 8.70 -27.65 7.29
N TYR A 918 8.03 -28.26 6.31
CA TYR A 918 7.16 -29.41 6.50
C TYR A 918 7.38 -30.41 5.38
N SER A 919 7.35 -31.70 5.70
CA SER A 919 7.45 -32.78 4.73
C SER A 919 6.34 -33.82 4.90
N TYR A 920 6.02 -34.54 3.83
CA TYR A 920 5.16 -35.72 3.85
C TYR A 920 5.84 -36.93 3.17
N PRO A 921 6.17 -38.00 3.93
CA PRO A 921 5.96 -38.17 5.37
C PRO A 921 6.82 -37.21 6.20
N ALA A 922 6.38 -36.95 7.44
CA ALA A 922 7.07 -36.03 8.33
C ALA A 922 8.50 -36.47 8.67
N GLY A 923 9.42 -35.51 8.76
CA GLY A 923 10.80 -35.72 9.20
C GLY A 923 11.85 -35.78 8.08
N ILE A 924 11.48 -35.45 6.85
CA ILE A 924 12.40 -35.28 5.73
C ILE A 924 12.88 -33.82 5.72
N ASP A 925 14.19 -33.62 5.63
CA ASP A 925 14.75 -32.30 5.31
C ASP A 925 14.50 -32.04 3.82
N VAL A 926 13.52 -31.19 3.51
CA VAL A 926 13.10 -30.89 2.14
C VAL A 926 14.24 -30.28 1.32
N ILE A 927 15.03 -29.38 1.93
CA ILE A 927 16.13 -28.70 1.24
C ILE A 927 17.25 -29.70 0.98
N ALA A 928 17.70 -30.44 1.99
CA ALA A 928 18.79 -31.40 1.82
C ALA A 928 18.43 -32.57 0.89
N THR A 929 17.15 -32.95 0.84
CA THR A 929 16.68 -34.09 0.04
C THR A 929 16.39 -33.71 -1.41
N TYR A 930 15.71 -32.59 -1.65
CA TYR A 930 15.14 -32.29 -2.96
C TYR A 930 15.80 -31.12 -3.69
N TYR A 931 16.40 -30.16 -2.99
CA TYR A 931 16.99 -29.00 -3.68
C TYR A 931 18.25 -29.44 -4.42
N ALA A 932 18.43 -28.89 -5.63
CA ALA A 932 19.57 -29.18 -6.49
C ALA A 932 20.87 -28.60 -5.91
N ASP A 933 20.79 -27.47 -5.21
CA ASP A 933 21.92 -26.81 -4.58
C ASP A 933 21.50 -26.04 -3.32
N SER A 934 22.25 -26.20 -2.23
CA SER A 934 22.11 -25.40 -1.01
C SER A 934 23.46 -24.95 -0.42
N SER A 935 24.50 -24.94 -1.25
CA SER A 935 25.88 -24.66 -0.87
C SER A 935 26.22 -23.15 -0.88
N GLY A 936 27.42 -22.78 -0.44
CA GLY A 936 27.93 -21.40 -0.52
C GLY A 936 27.27 -20.37 0.41
N ASN A 937 26.22 -20.73 1.16
CA ASN A 937 25.55 -19.82 2.07
C ASN A 937 26.42 -19.45 3.29
N LEU A 938 26.56 -18.16 3.57
CA LEU A 938 27.14 -17.64 4.80
C LEU A 938 26.06 -17.59 5.89
N ARG A 939 26.26 -18.35 6.96
CA ARG A 939 25.34 -18.41 8.10
C ARG A 939 26.02 -17.86 9.34
N ASP A 940 25.30 -17.01 10.07
CA ASP A 940 25.67 -16.51 11.40
C ASP A 940 27.02 -15.77 11.45
N GLN A 941 27.50 -15.30 10.28
CA GLN A 941 28.63 -14.38 10.16
C GLN A 941 28.10 -12.97 10.01
N ASP A 942 28.71 -12.03 10.73
CA ASP A 942 28.36 -10.62 10.64
C ASP A 942 28.62 -10.10 9.21
N PRO A 943 27.60 -9.58 8.50
CA PRO A 943 27.78 -9.03 7.17
C PRO A 943 28.59 -7.73 7.16
N LEU A 944 28.88 -7.15 8.34
CA LEU A 944 29.61 -5.89 8.51
C LEU A 944 28.87 -4.73 7.82
N PHE A 945 27.67 -4.43 8.29
CA PHE A 945 26.94 -3.23 7.85
C PHE A 945 27.72 -1.94 8.22
N VAL A 946 27.56 -0.88 7.42
CA VAL A 946 28.20 0.42 7.68
C VAL A 946 27.65 1.05 8.97
N ASP A 947 26.32 1.13 9.11
CA ASP A 947 25.65 1.60 10.33
C ASP A 947 24.22 1.03 10.42
N GLU A 948 24.09 -0.20 10.94
CA GLU A 948 22.77 -0.87 11.09
C GLU A 948 21.81 -0.05 11.96
N ALA A 949 22.31 0.64 13.00
CA ALA A 949 21.46 1.39 13.93
C ALA A 949 20.82 2.62 13.26
N ALA A 950 21.51 3.23 12.29
CA ALA A 950 20.99 4.30 11.46
C ALA A 950 20.21 3.81 10.23
N GLY A 951 20.11 2.48 10.01
CA GLY A 951 19.47 1.88 8.82
C GLY A 951 20.36 1.81 7.58
N ASP A 952 21.66 2.11 7.69
CA ASP A 952 22.62 2.00 6.59
C ASP A 952 23.14 0.56 6.47
N LEU A 953 22.44 -0.22 5.66
CA LEU A 953 22.72 -1.64 5.40
C LEU A 953 23.75 -1.87 4.29
N ARG A 954 24.48 -0.83 3.85
CA ARG A 954 25.62 -1.02 2.94
C ARG A 954 26.69 -1.88 3.62
N LEU A 955 27.41 -2.69 2.84
CA LEU A 955 28.43 -3.58 3.35
C LEU A 955 29.80 -2.89 3.39
N GLN A 956 30.51 -3.02 4.51
CA GLN A 956 31.90 -2.58 4.62
C GLN A 956 32.82 -3.41 3.71
N PRO A 957 33.96 -2.87 3.21
CA PRO A 957 34.85 -3.60 2.30
C PRO A 957 35.38 -4.95 2.82
N ALA A 958 35.44 -5.13 4.14
CA ALA A 958 35.87 -6.37 4.79
C ALA A 958 34.76 -7.42 4.95
N SER A 959 33.54 -7.15 4.46
CA SER A 959 32.39 -8.04 4.60
C SER A 959 32.69 -9.44 4.06
N PRO A 960 32.32 -10.51 4.79
CA PRO A 960 32.51 -11.87 4.32
C PRO A 960 31.66 -12.16 3.07
N ALA A 961 30.59 -11.40 2.81
CA ALA A 961 29.77 -11.53 1.62
C ALA A 961 30.59 -11.48 0.31
N PHE A 962 31.69 -10.71 0.29
CA PHE A 962 32.57 -10.61 -0.87
C PHE A 962 33.37 -11.89 -1.18
N SER A 963 33.34 -12.91 -0.31
CA SER A 963 33.88 -14.23 -0.66
C SER A 963 32.94 -15.04 -1.55
N ILE A 964 31.66 -14.66 -1.63
CA ILE A 964 30.68 -15.34 -2.48
C ILE A 964 30.94 -14.98 -3.95
N PRO A 965 31.15 -15.96 -4.84
CA PRO A 965 31.39 -15.69 -6.25
C PRO A 965 30.27 -14.87 -6.91
N GLY A 966 30.65 -13.78 -7.58
CA GLY A 966 29.71 -12.91 -8.28
C GLY A 966 28.90 -11.98 -7.37
N TRP A 967 29.21 -11.90 -6.08
CA TRP A 967 28.59 -10.91 -5.19
C TRP A 967 28.92 -9.48 -5.63
N THR A 968 27.91 -8.63 -5.70
CA THR A 968 28.07 -7.20 -5.98
C THR A 968 27.39 -6.39 -4.87
N PRO A 969 27.95 -5.25 -4.44
CA PRO A 969 27.29 -4.39 -3.46
C PRO A 969 25.87 -4.01 -3.87
N PHE A 970 24.96 -3.98 -2.90
CA PHE A 970 23.58 -3.59 -3.14
C PHE A 970 23.50 -2.09 -3.53
N PRO A 971 22.79 -1.74 -4.63
CA PRO A 971 22.75 -0.38 -5.12
C PRO A 971 21.65 0.43 -4.42
N PHE A 972 21.77 0.65 -3.10
CA PHE A 972 20.77 1.36 -2.29
C PHE A 972 20.46 2.78 -2.82
N ASP A 973 21.43 3.43 -3.46
CA ASP A 973 21.29 4.72 -4.14
C ASP A 973 20.37 4.69 -5.38
N ARG A 974 20.08 3.48 -5.89
CA ARG A 974 19.23 3.24 -7.07
C ARG A 974 17.95 2.49 -6.72
N ILE A 975 17.67 2.19 -5.47
CA ILE A 975 16.45 1.49 -5.04
C ILE A 975 15.35 2.52 -4.70
N GLY A 976 14.10 2.17 -5.02
CA GLY A 976 12.94 3.04 -4.82
C GLY A 976 12.79 4.07 -5.93
N VAL A 977 11.92 5.06 -5.70
CA VAL A 977 11.59 6.13 -6.67
C VAL A 977 12.83 6.95 -7.00
N ARG A 978 13.21 6.97 -8.28
CA ARG A 978 14.30 7.80 -8.80
C ARG A 978 13.78 9.17 -9.26
N GLU A 979 14.74 10.06 -9.51
CA GLU A 979 14.53 11.34 -10.19
C GLU A 979 13.86 11.14 -11.56
#